data_AF-A0A7W7WFA5-F1
#
_entry.id   AF-A0A7W7WFA5-F1
#
_cell.length_a   1.000
_cell.length_b   1.000
_cell.length_c   1.000
_cell.angle_alpha   90.00
_cell.angle_beta   90.00
_cell.angle_gamma   90.00
#
_symmetry.space_group_name_H-M   'P 1'
#
loop_
_entity.id
_entity.type
_entity.pdbx_description
1 polymer ?
#
loop_
_entity_poly.entity_id
_entity_poly.type
_entity_poly.pdbx_seq_one_letter_code
_entity_poly.pdbx_strand_id
1 'polypeptide(L)'
;MPVEFLSDGEAAAYGHFSGAPSQAELERFFYLDDTDRALIAERRGTHARLGFALQLTTARYLGRFLTDPLDVPDEVLVYLGEQLGIEDVSQINQYTERRSTPFEHQEVIRKAYELKEFSQAEADFIVWASARAWNTGDGKKTIFYDGVTWLRTNKVLLPGVTTLARLVARVRDEATDRLYDTLREVLSPRQRMILEMLLEVPEGRRSSDLERWRKGPAAPSGRNLEKALELASEILGVRLGAMPLPPEVPHRRMVDLARYGMQATATTPRRHGPSRQLATLLATVIYLEGKAVDDCLEMLDLLVTTELVGKAETATDKERARQHPKLAKHSATLAAAVDTLLEVTEYGEELRLDQVWEAIDAIVPRRELREAVAAVTEMVPPPAADADGEMRALLATRIATVSGFLKTLTTVIEFGANAEGARALAAMKQLPRLLDGRKKKVTEADIDPELVTGSWKRLVFKSLPNGSTVDKNAYTMCVLTQFHRHLKRRDVYAEASARWRDPRGQLLDGAKWEAAKGPALVDLQLPEDPGRLLAEHALVLHLALNDVAGRAGQDGVDVSVDAEGRLHVAKLAALPEPPSLIDLRKRVLAMLPRVDLPELLLEVMGRVPEFEAAFTSVAGGVSKLADFHVSVAACLTAQALNIGYAPVVKAGTPALERGRLSHVVQNYLSAETYTLANGPLIDEQGKIGFAQALGGGLVAAIDGMRFVVPVPSIYTRPNKKFFGRSRGVTWLNMINDRGVGLGAKVVTGTLRDSLHMIDVAFRRDGGPRPEVLVTDTGSYSDVVFGLVHLLGMQYRPALADIPDQKGWRIQDADYGSLSRFARGKIDLEKIKRHWSDILRVVVSIYTGEIRAYDVMRMIQRDGNPTPLGEAIAHYGRIFKTLHILTYAVEEPYRRDIKGVRNLQESRHALAGKIFHGRKGEMYQRYYKGMEDQLGALGLVLNCVTLWNTFYMDRALDQLKAEAYPLAEEDVARLSPFVRQHINVIGTYSFAQPDLGPAGVRQLRNPDEPDWEDDIL
;
A
#
# COMPACT_ATOMS: atom_id res chain seq x y z
N MET A 1 -5.99 -40.48 -15.46
CA MET A 1 -5.36 -39.55 -14.51
C MET A 1 -5.99 -38.18 -14.73
N PRO A 2 -6.83 -37.69 -13.80
CA PRO A 2 -7.49 -36.40 -13.92
C PRO A 2 -6.45 -35.28 -13.90
N VAL A 3 -6.76 -34.17 -14.57
CA VAL A 3 -5.85 -33.05 -14.73
C VAL A 3 -5.79 -32.29 -13.40
N GLU A 4 -4.73 -32.49 -12.61
CA GLU A 4 -4.60 -32.12 -11.17
C GLU A 4 -4.85 -30.63 -10.80
N PHE A 5 -5.13 -29.71 -11.74
CA PHE A 5 -5.29 -28.27 -11.44
C PHE A 5 -6.68 -27.67 -11.73
N LEU A 6 -7.59 -28.41 -12.36
CA LEU A 6 -9.00 -28.01 -12.53
C LEU A 6 -9.86 -28.84 -11.58
N SER A 7 -10.88 -28.25 -10.97
CA SER A 7 -11.86 -29.04 -10.21
C SER A 7 -12.72 -29.89 -11.15
N ASP A 8 -13.35 -30.95 -10.62
CA ASP A 8 -14.25 -31.80 -11.41
C ASP A 8 -15.43 -30.99 -11.98
N GLY A 9 -15.94 -30.02 -11.22
CA GLY A 9 -16.99 -29.10 -11.68
C GLY A 9 -16.52 -28.17 -12.80
N GLU A 10 -15.31 -27.62 -12.70
CA GLU A 10 -14.72 -26.77 -13.76
C GLU A 10 -14.47 -27.56 -15.04
N ALA A 11 -14.00 -28.80 -14.91
CA ALA A 11 -13.80 -29.69 -16.04
C ALA A 11 -15.13 -30.10 -16.70
N ALA A 12 -16.20 -30.28 -15.91
CA ALA A 12 -17.53 -30.57 -16.41
C ALA A 12 -18.15 -29.37 -17.15
N ALA A 13 -18.00 -28.15 -16.61
CA ALA A 13 -18.52 -26.93 -17.23
C ALA A 13 -17.79 -26.56 -18.54
N TYR A 14 -16.57 -27.04 -18.77
CA TYR A 14 -15.79 -26.71 -19.96
C TYR A 14 -16.49 -27.13 -21.25
N GLY A 15 -16.90 -26.12 -22.03
CA GLY A 15 -17.53 -26.32 -23.32
C GLY A 15 -18.87 -27.06 -23.25
N HIS A 16 -19.60 -26.90 -22.12
CA HIS A 16 -20.98 -27.32 -21.93
C HIS A 16 -21.79 -26.15 -21.34
N PHE A 17 -23.12 -26.27 -21.34
CA PHE A 17 -23.98 -25.31 -20.67
C PHE A 17 -23.98 -25.58 -19.15
N SER A 18 -23.61 -24.58 -18.36
CA SER A 18 -23.63 -24.63 -16.88
C SER A 18 -24.95 -24.12 -16.29
N GLY A 19 -26.03 -24.10 -17.09
CA GLY A 19 -27.32 -23.48 -16.80
C GLY A 19 -27.91 -22.83 -18.05
N ALA A 20 -29.15 -22.33 -17.95
CA ALA A 20 -29.81 -21.57 -19.01
C ALA A 20 -29.08 -20.23 -19.26
N PRO A 21 -28.78 -19.84 -20.51
CA PRO A 21 -28.21 -18.54 -20.81
C PRO A 21 -29.17 -17.43 -20.41
N SER A 22 -28.63 -16.33 -19.91
CA SER A 22 -29.43 -15.14 -19.62
C SER A 22 -30.00 -14.53 -20.91
N GLN A 23 -31.04 -13.71 -20.77
CA GLN A 23 -31.66 -13.01 -21.90
C GLN A 23 -30.63 -12.21 -22.73
N ALA A 24 -29.71 -11.52 -22.07
CA ALA A 24 -28.65 -10.75 -22.74
C ALA A 24 -27.66 -11.66 -23.51
N GLU A 25 -27.41 -12.88 -23.03
CA GLU A 25 -26.57 -13.86 -23.74
C GLU A 25 -27.30 -14.48 -24.93
N LEU A 26 -28.61 -14.74 -24.81
CA LEU A 26 -29.46 -15.18 -25.92
C LEU A 26 -29.48 -14.15 -27.05
N GLU A 27 -29.71 -12.88 -26.71
CA GLU A 27 -29.70 -11.77 -27.67
C GLU A 27 -28.33 -11.56 -28.33
N ARG A 28 -27.24 -11.80 -27.58
CA ARG A 28 -25.88 -11.58 -28.08
C ARG A 28 -25.33 -12.72 -28.93
N PHE A 29 -25.56 -13.97 -28.53
CA PHE A 29 -24.89 -15.14 -29.12
C PHE A 29 -25.84 -16.04 -29.91
N PHE A 30 -27.14 -16.01 -29.63
CA PHE A 30 -28.13 -16.90 -30.23
C PHE A 30 -29.05 -16.19 -31.23
N TYR A 31 -28.86 -14.88 -31.43
CA TYR A 31 -29.53 -14.14 -32.48
C TYR A 31 -29.03 -14.58 -33.87
N LEU A 32 -29.97 -14.88 -34.76
CA LEU A 32 -29.73 -15.33 -36.14
C LEU A 32 -29.78 -14.14 -37.10
N ASP A 33 -28.61 -13.75 -37.59
CA ASP A 33 -28.49 -12.71 -38.61
C ASP A 33 -28.92 -13.19 -40.01
N ASP A 34 -28.90 -12.30 -40.99
CA ASP A 34 -29.33 -12.62 -42.36
C ASP A 34 -28.49 -13.72 -43.02
N THR A 35 -27.20 -13.81 -42.67
CA THR A 35 -26.29 -14.84 -43.16
C THR A 35 -26.63 -16.19 -42.55
N ASP A 36 -26.86 -16.21 -41.23
CA ASP A 36 -27.31 -17.38 -40.48
C ASP A 36 -28.61 -17.92 -41.09
N ARG A 37 -29.59 -17.03 -41.31
CA ARG A 37 -30.91 -17.37 -41.87
C ARG A 37 -30.81 -17.94 -43.29
N ALA A 38 -29.95 -17.40 -44.13
CA ALA A 38 -29.71 -17.92 -45.48
C ALA A 38 -29.16 -19.35 -45.44
N LEU A 39 -28.15 -19.60 -44.60
CA LEU A 39 -27.54 -20.94 -44.45
C LEU A 39 -28.52 -21.97 -43.87
N ILE A 40 -29.39 -21.54 -42.95
CA ILE A 40 -30.43 -22.39 -42.35
C ILE A 40 -31.53 -22.71 -43.37
N ALA A 41 -31.93 -21.76 -44.22
CA ALA A 41 -33.00 -21.94 -45.22
C ALA A 41 -32.68 -23.02 -46.27
N GLU A 42 -31.40 -23.33 -46.50
CA GLU A 42 -30.97 -24.41 -47.39
C GLU A 42 -31.28 -25.82 -46.84
N ARG A 43 -31.58 -25.96 -45.54
CA ARG A 43 -31.85 -27.25 -44.90
C ARG A 43 -33.32 -27.65 -45.08
N ARG A 44 -33.53 -28.92 -45.45
CA ARG A 44 -34.87 -29.48 -45.70
C ARG A 44 -35.47 -30.03 -44.41
N GLY A 45 -36.65 -29.56 -44.06
CA GLY A 45 -37.40 -30.01 -42.88
C GLY A 45 -37.12 -29.18 -41.63
N THR A 46 -38.14 -29.05 -40.79
CA THR A 46 -38.13 -28.23 -39.56
C THR A 46 -37.03 -28.68 -38.59
N HIS A 47 -36.88 -29.99 -38.37
CA HIS A 47 -35.86 -30.57 -37.50
C HIS A 47 -34.43 -30.25 -37.97
N ALA A 48 -34.18 -30.26 -39.29
CA ALA A 48 -32.86 -29.98 -39.86
C ALA A 48 -32.51 -28.49 -39.80
N ARG A 49 -33.50 -27.60 -39.99
CA ARG A 49 -33.34 -26.15 -39.85
C ARG A 49 -33.04 -25.76 -38.40
N LEU A 50 -33.84 -26.27 -37.46
CA LEU A 50 -33.66 -26.02 -36.03
C LEU A 50 -32.34 -26.62 -35.52
N GLY A 51 -32.00 -27.85 -35.94
CA GLY A 51 -30.75 -28.50 -35.54
C GLY A 51 -29.48 -27.85 -36.11
N PHE A 52 -29.54 -27.31 -37.32
CA PHE A 52 -28.45 -26.50 -37.89
C PHE A 52 -28.27 -25.19 -37.12
N ALA A 53 -29.36 -24.47 -36.86
CA ALA A 53 -29.33 -23.23 -36.08
C ALA A 53 -28.75 -23.47 -34.69
N LEU A 54 -29.18 -24.54 -34.04
CA LEU A 54 -28.72 -24.94 -32.72
C LEU A 54 -27.22 -25.20 -32.68
N GLN A 55 -26.68 -25.99 -33.62
CA GLN A 55 -25.24 -26.23 -33.67
C GLN A 55 -24.43 -24.97 -33.95
N LEU A 56 -24.94 -24.10 -34.83
CA LEU A 56 -24.28 -22.83 -35.17
C LEU A 56 -24.14 -21.94 -33.94
N THR A 57 -25.24 -21.67 -33.25
CA THR A 57 -25.25 -20.78 -32.09
C THR A 57 -24.55 -21.42 -30.89
N THR A 58 -24.62 -22.75 -30.74
CA THR A 58 -23.86 -23.48 -29.73
C THR A 58 -22.34 -23.36 -29.97
N ALA A 59 -21.87 -23.53 -31.21
CA ALA A 59 -20.46 -23.32 -31.53
C ALA A 59 -20.00 -21.87 -31.31
N ARG A 60 -20.88 -20.89 -31.58
CA ARG A 60 -20.62 -19.46 -31.31
C ARG A 60 -20.51 -19.16 -29.80
N TYR A 61 -21.41 -19.75 -29.01
CA TYR A 61 -21.50 -19.51 -27.57
C TYR A 61 -20.45 -20.30 -26.77
N LEU A 62 -20.33 -21.60 -27.00
CA LEU A 62 -19.41 -22.49 -26.26
C LEU A 62 -18.02 -22.57 -26.90
N GLY A 63 -17.88 -22.26 -28.19
CA GLY A 63 -16.63 -22.43 -28.93
C GLY A 63 -16.37 -23.88 -29.36
N ARG A 64 -17.34 -24.79 -29.25
CA ARG A 64 -17.25 -26.19 -29.73
C ARG A 64 -18.61 -26.74 -30.12
N PHE A 65 -18.61 -27.83 -30.86
CA PHE A 65 -19.79 -28.67 -31.04
C PHE A 65 -19.93 -29.66 -29.87
N LEU A 66 -21.17 -29.90 -29.46
CA LEU A 66 -21.50 -30.89 -28.44
C LEU A 66 -21.49 -32.31 -29.04
N THR A 67 -21.17 -33.30 -28.21
CA THR A 67 -21.20 -34.71 -28.62
C THR A 67 -22.63 -35.15 -28.90
N ASP A 68 -23.56 -34.75 -28.03
CA ASP A 68 -24.99 -34.73 -28.31
C ASP A 68 -25.40 -33.30 -28.65
N PRO A 69 -25.76 -32.98 -29.91
CA PRO A 69 -26.21 -31.65 -30.31
C PRO A 69 -27.45 -31.15 -29.55
N LEU A 70 -28.19 -32.05 -28.89
CA LEU A 70 -29.43 -31.76 -28.18
C LEU A 70 -29.22 -31.48 -26.69
N ASP A 71 -28.00 -31.62 -26.16
CA ASP A 71 -27.66 -31.36 -24.76
C ASP A 71 -27.54 -29.85 -24.49
N VAL A 72 -28.66 -29.14 -24.66
CA VAL A 72 -28.80 -27.69 -24.55
C VAL A 72 -29.98 -27.33 -23.63
N PRO A 73 -29.96 -26.18 -22.95
CA PRO A 73 -31.12 -25.70 -22.19
C PRO A 73 -32.33 -25.44 -23.10
N ASP A 74 -33.54 -25.73 -22.59
CA ASP A 74 -34.80 -25.59 -23.34
C ASP A 74 -35.01 -24.15 -23.83
N GLU A 75 -34.56 -23.16 -23.07
CA GLU A 75 -34.66 -21.73 -23.41
C GLU A 75 -33.96 -21.40 -24.74
N VAL A 76 -32.85 -22.08 -25.04
CA VAL A 76 -32.14 -21.91 -26.32
C VAL A 76 -32.98 -22.44 -27.48
N LEU A 77 -33.63 -23.59 -27.30
CA LEU A 77 -34.50 -24.20 -28.33
C LEU A 77 -35.72 -23.33 -28.60
N VAL A 78 -36.37 -22.83 -27.55
CA VAL A 78 -37.52 -21.93 -27.66
C VAL A 78 -37.13 -20.65 -28.39
N TYR A 79 -36.04 -20.00 -27.97
CA TYR A 79 -35.57 -18.75 -28.57
C TYR A 79 -35.20 -18.90 -30.07
N LEU A 80 -34.60 -20.02 -30.46
CA LEU A 80 -34.30 -20.31 -31.87
C LEU A 80 -35.56 -20.67 -32.66
N GLY A 81 -36.50 -21.40 -32.05
CA GLY A 81 -37.79 -21.74 -32.63
C GLY A 81 -38.60 -20.50 -33.00
N GLU A 82 -38.70 -19.54 -32.08
CA GLU A 82 -39.34 -18.24 -32.30
C GLU A 82 -38.72 -17.48 -33.48
N GLN A 83 -37.38 -17.39 -33.52
CA GLN A 83 -36.68 -16.69 -34.61
C GLN A 83 -36.89 -17.33 -35.99
N LEU A 84 -37.08 -18.65 -36.05
CA LEU A 84 -37.28 -19.41 -37.29
C LEU A 84 -38.75 -19.59 -37.67
N GLY A 85 -39.69 -19.17 -36.82
CA GLY A 85 -41.13 -19.37 -37.02
C GLY A 85 -41.57 -20.83 -36.86
N ILE A 86 -40.95 -21.56 -35.93
CA ILE A 86 -41.22 -22.97 -35.65
C ILE A 86 -41.99 -23.06 -34.32
N GLU A 87 -43.29 -23.39 -34.39
CA GLU A 87 -44.15 -23.49 -33.21
C GLU A 87 -43.88 -24.75 -32.37
N ASP A 88 -43.54 -25.87 -33.01
CA ASP A 88 -43.26 -27.15 -32.35
C ASP A 88 -41.76 -27.47 -32.37
N VAL A 89 -41.05 -27.04 -31.31
CA VAL A 89 -39.62 -27.31 -31.14
C VAL A 89 -39.31 -28.78 -30.83
N SER A 90 -40.30 -29.60 -30.45
CA SER A 90 -40.11 -31.03 -30.14
C SER A 90 -39.69 -31.86 -31.36
N GLN A 91 -39.89 -31.32 -32.57
CA GLN A 91 -39.42 -31.92 -33.81
C GLN A 91 -37.89 -32.05 -33.87
N ILE A 92 -37.14 -31.31 -33.04
CA ILE A 92 -35.69 -31.43 -32.94
C ILE A 92 -35.22 -32.85 -32.60
N ASN A 93 -36.06 -33.67 -31.95
CA ASN A 93 -35.75 -35.07 -31.62
C ASN A 93 -35.46 -35.93 -32.87
N GLN A 94 -35.97 -35.55 -34.05
CA GLN A 94 -35.70 -36.25 -35.31
C GLN A 94 -34.32 -35.91 -35.90
N TYR A 95 -33.66 -34.85 -35.41
CA TYR A 95 -32.41 -34.33 -35.97
C TYR A 95 -31.25 -35.34 -35.89
N THR A 96 -31.23 -36.16 -34.84
CA THR A 96 -30.16 -37.12 -34.57
C THR A 96 -30.46 -38.54 -35.08
N GLU A 97 -31.65 -38.80 -35.64
CA GLU A 97 -32.05 -40.12 -36.18
C GLU A 97 -31.09 -40.58 -37.29
N ARG A 98 -30.73 -39.66 -38.20
CA ARG A 98 -29.69 -39.90 -39.21
C ARG A 98 -28.36 -39.39 -38.69
N ARG A 99 -27.51 -40.32 -38.24
CA ARG A 99 -26.17 -40.02 -37.69
C ARG A 99 -25.27 -39.14 -38.57
N SER A 100 -25.43 -39.13 -39.91
CA SER A 100 -24.58 -38.30 -40.78
C SER A 100 -24.96 -36.82 -40.80
N THR A 101 -26.23 -36.49 -40.55
CA THR A 101 -26.76 -35.11 -40.68
C THR A 101 -26.04 -34.13 -39.74
N PRO A 102 -25.86 -34.42 -38.43
CA PRO A 102 -25.10 -33.54 -37.54
C PRO A 102 -23.67 -33.26 -38.02
N PHE A 103 -22.94 -34.25 -38.52
CA PHE A 103 -21.55 -34.08 -38.97
C PHE A 103 -21.47 -33.27 -40.28
N GLU A 104 -22.39 -33.50 -41.21
CA GLU A 104 -22.50 -32.71 -42.44
C GLU A 104 -22.75 -31.23 -42.12
N HIS A 105 -23.62 -30.95 -41.15
CA HIS A 105 -23.91 -29.59 -40.70
C HIS A 105 -22.72 -28.93 -40.00
N GLN A 106 -21.99 -29.65 -39.14
CA GLN A 106 -20.76 -29.16 -38.52
C GLN A 106 -19.73 -28.71 -39.58
N GLU A 107 -19.54 -29.51 -40.63
CA GLU A 107 -18.61 -29.16 -41.72
C GLU A 107 -19.04 -27.92 -42.52
N VAL A 108 -20.34 -27.77 -42.76
CA VAL A 108 -20.88 -26.57 -43.42
C VAL A 108 -20.67 -25.34 -42.55
N ILE A 109 -21.01 -25.41 -41.25
CA ILE A 109 -20.82 -24.32 -40.28
C ILE A 109 -19.33 -23.96 -40.19
N ARG A 110 -18.45 -24.96 -40.09
CA ARG A 110 -17.01 -24.75 -40.00
C ARG A 110 -16.46 -23.96 -41.19
N LYS A 111 -16.90 -24.28 -42.41
CA LYS A 111 -16.49 -23.57 -43.63
C LYS A 111 -17.09 -22.16 -43.71
N ALA A 112 -18.37 -22.01 -43.39
CA ALA A 112 -19.08 -20.73 -43.50
C ALA A 112 -18.54 -19.67 -42.53
N TYR A 113 -18.16 -20.06 -41.30
CA TYR A 113 -17.67 -19.14 -40.27
C TYR A 113 -16.15 -19.17 -40.11
N GLU A 114 -15.44 -19.85 -41.03
CA GLU A 114 -13.97 -19.97 -41.03
C GLU A 114 -13.41 -20.53 -39.71
N LEU A 115 -14.16 -21.44 -39.07
CA LEU A 115 -13.76 -22.04 -37.81
C LEU A 115 -12.61 -23.03 -38.07
N LYS A 116 -11.53 -22.88 -37.29
CA LYS A 116 -10.35 -23.74 -37.39
C LYS A 116 -10.45 -24.87 -36.39
N GLU A 117 -10.05 -26.06 -36.83
CA GLU A 117 -9.80 -27.17 -35.90
C GLU A 117 -8.60 -26.84 -35.01
N PHE A 118 -8.62 -27.32 -33.77
CA PHE A 118 -7.53 -27.04 -32.83
C PHE A 118 -6.16 -27.46 -33.37
N SER A 119 -6.08 -28.58 -34.10
CA SER A 119 -4.85 -29.09 -34.71
C SER A 119 -4.20 -28.11 -35.71
N GLN A 120 -4.97 -27.18 -36.29
CA GLN A 120 -4.47 -26.17 -37.22
C GLN A 120 -3.87 -24.95 -36.52
N ALA A 121 -4.29 -24.69 -35.28
CA ALA A 121 -3.83 -23.55 -34.48
C ALA A 121 -2.99 -23.96 -33.26
N GLU A 122 -2.76 -25.26 -33.07
CA GLU A 122 -2.02 -25.80 -31.91
C GLU A 122 -0.61 -25.18 -31.81
N ALA A 123 0.09 -25.01 -32.93
CA ALA A 123 1.41 -24.39 -32.95
C ALA A 123 1.37 -22.92 -32.50
N ASP A 124 0.44 -22.13 -33.02
CA ASP A 124 0.27 -20.71 -32.66
C ASP A 124 -0.16 -20.57 -31.19
N PHE A 125 -1.03 -21.47 -30.71
CA PHE A 125 -1.45 -21.54 -29.33
C PHE A 125 -0.26 -21.85 -28.40
N ILE A 126 0.60 -22.79 -28.78
CA ILE A 126 1.82 -23.12 -28.02
C ILE A 126 2.74 -21.91 -27.92
N VAL A 127 2.95 -21.18 -29.03
CA VAL A 127 3.77 -19.95 -29.04
C VAL A 127 3.18 -18.91 -28.09
N TRP A 128 1.87 -18.65 -28.18
CA TRP A 128 1.17 -17.71 -27.30
C TRP A 128 1.27 -18.13 -25.82
N ALA A 129 0.95 -19.39 -25.50
CA ALA A 129 0.95 -19.91 -24.14
C ALA A 129 2.37 -19.94 -23.54
N SER A 130 3.38 -20.26 -24.34
CA SER A 130 4.78 -20.25 -23.94
C SER A 130 5.25 -18.83 -23.63
N ALA A 131 4.94 -17.86 -24.50
CA ALA A 131 5.27 -16.45 -24.28
C ALA A 131 4.59 -15.90 -23.03
N ARG A 132 3.32 -16.27 -22.79
CA ARG A 132 2.60 -15.89 -21.56
C ARG A 132 3.25 -16.51 -20.32
N ALA A 133 3.47 -17.82 -20.32
CA ALA A 133 4.10 -18.55 -19.22
C ALA A 133 5.50 -18.02 -18.89
N TRP A 134 6.28 -17.67 -19.91
CA TRP A 134 7.60 -17.08 -19.76
C TRP A 134 7.55 -15.71 -19.10
N ASN A 135 6.69 -14.80 -19.60
CA ASN A 135 6.63 -13.40 -19.18
C ASN A 135 5.93 -13.17 -17.83
N THR A 136 4.77 -13.80 -17.62
CA THR A 136 3.93 -13.54 -16.44
C THR A 136 4.20 -14.53 -15.32
N GLY A 137 4.56 -15.76 -15.66
CA GLY A 137 4.72 -16.83 -14.68
C GLY A 137 3.40 -17.34 -14.08
N ASP A 138 2.27 -17.01 -14.70
CA ASP A 138 0.95 -17.35 -14.19
C ASP A 138 0.75 -18.87 -14.05
N GLY A 139 -0.18 -19.25 -13.17
CA GLY A 139 -0.52 -20.65 -12.93
C GLY A 139 -1.16 -21.32 -14.15
N LYS A 140 -1.11 -22.66 -14.19
CA LYS A 140 -1.71 -23.48 -15.26
C LYS A 140 -3.19 -23.12 -15.50
N LYS A 141 -3.93 -22.83 -14.43
CA LYS A 141 -5.35 -22.45 -14.45
C LYS A 141 -5.60 -21.12 -15.15
N THR A 142 -4.83 -20.09 -14.84
CA THR A 142 -4.94 -18.77 -15.49
C THR A 142 -4.66 -18.87 -16.99
N ILE A 143 -3.55 -19.52 -17.36
CA ILE A 143 -3.19 -19.72 -18.77
C ILE A 143 -4.25 -20.54 -19.51
N PHE A 144 -4.89 -21.51 -18.83
CA PHE A 144 -5.99 -22.29 -19.40
C PHE A 144 -7.20 -21.42 -19.76
N TYR A 145 -7.69 -20.60 -18.83
CA TYR A 145 -8.86 -19.74 -19.08
C TYR A 145 -8.57 -18.62 -20.09
N ASP A 146 -7.40 -17.99 -19.99
CA ASP A 146 -6.94 -17.05 -21.01
C ASP A 146 -6.81 -17.75 -22.38
N GLY A 147 -6.40 -19.01 -22.36
CA GLY A 147 -6.27 -19.85 -23.55
C GLY A 147 -7.60 -20.14 -24.21
N VAL A 148 -8.65 -20.43 -23.43
CA VAL A 148 -10.03 -20.55 -23.94
C VAL A 148 -10.46 -19.26 -24.62
N THR A 149 -10.19 -18.11 -24.00
CA THR A 149 -10.50 -16.79 -24.56
C THR A 149 -9.73 -16.55 -25.87
N TRP A 150 -8.45 -16.89 -25.88
CA TRP A 150 -7.60 -16.78 -27.06
C TRP A 150 -8.11 -17.66 -28.21
N LEU A 151 -8.47 -18.91 -27.94
CA LEU A 151 -8.98 -19.84 -28.95
C LEU A 151 -10.28 -19.32 -29.58
N ARG A 152 -11.22 -18.88 -28.74
CA ARG A 152 -12.49 -18.30 -29.22
C ARG A 152 -12.27 -17.03 -30.06
N THR A 153 -11.38 -16.14 -29.61
CA THR A 153 -11.07 -14.89 -30.33
C THR A 153 -10.41 -15.16 -31.69
N ASN A 154 -9.62 -16.22 -31.80
CA ASN A 154 -8.96 -16.63 -33.05
C ASN A 154 -9.80 -17.59 -33.91
N LYS A 155 -11.11 -17.73 -33.62
CA LYS A 155 -12.05 -18.63 -34.32
C LYS A 155 -11.60 -20.10 -34.32
N VAL A 156 -10.95 -20.56 -33.25
CA VAL A 156 -10.49 -21.94 -33.10
C VAL A 156 -11.48 -22.72 -32.24
N LEU A 157 -11.91 -23.89 -32.70
CA LEU A 157 -12.75 -24.79 -31.93
C LEU A 157 -12.00 -25.32 -30.70
N LEU A 158 -12.67 -25.30 -29.55
CA LEU A 158 -12.10 -25.77 -28.29
C LEU A 158 -11.84 -27.29 -28.36
N PRO A 159 -10.61 -27.76 -28.11
CA PRO A 159 -10.33 -29.20 -28.01
C PRO A 159 -10.92 -29.74 -26.70
N GLY A 160 -10.89 -31.07 -26.51
CA GLY A 160 -11.30 -31.67 -25.24
C GLY A 160 -10.54 -31.08 -24.03
N VAL A 161 -11.22 -30.95 -22.89
CA VAL A 161 -10.67 -30.33 -21.67
C VAL A 161 -9.33 -30.94 -21.25
N THR A 162 -9.20 -32.26 -21.36
CA THR A 162 -7.99 -32.98 -21.00
C THR A 162 -6.84 -32.71 -21.97
N THR A 163 -7.14 -32.50 -23.25
CA THR A 163 -6.16 -32.14 -24.28
C THR A 163 -5.59 -30.75 -24.01
N LEU A 164 -6.47 -29.75 -23.82
CA LEU A 164 -6.03 -28.37 -23.55
C LEU A 164 -5.28 -28.28 -22.23
N ALA A 165 -5.80 -28.88 -21.16
CA ALA A 165 -5.20 -28.78 -19.85
C ALA A 165 -3.84 -29.50 -19.77
N ARG A 166 -3.67 -30.66 -20.45
CA ARG A 166 -2.36 -31.30 -20.59
C ARG A 166 -1.38 -30.46 -21.41
N LEU A 167 -1.86 -29.84 -22.49
CA LEU A 167 -1.03 -28.97 -23.31
C LEU A 167 -0.53 -27.75 -22.53
N VAL A 168 -1.44 -27.04 -21.85
CA VAL A 168 -1.10 -25.89 -21.01
C VAL A 168 -0.15 -26.29 -19.89
N ALA A 169 -0.41 -27.44 -19.21
CA ALA A 169 0.49 -27.94 -18.18
C ALA A 169 1.90 -28.20 -18.74
N ARG A 170 2.00 -28.88 -19.88
CA ARG A 170 3.27 -29.17 -20.56
C ARG A 170 4.00 -27.89 -20.95
N VAL A 171 3.36 -26.99 -21.70
CA VAL A 171 3.98 -25.75 -22.19
C VAL A 171 4.45 -24.87 -21.04
N ARG A 172 3.66 -24.77 -19.97
CA ARG A 172 4.04 -24.01 -18.78
C ARG A 172 5.23 -24.64 -18.05
N ASP A 173 5.23 -25.96 -17.90
CA ASP A 173 6.31 -26.68 -17.21
C ASP A 173 7.60 -26.58 -18.04
N GLU A 174 7.54 -26.75 -19.37
CA GLU A 174 8.65 -26.52 -20.31
C GLU A 174 9.20 -25.08 -20.23
N ALA A 175 8.32 -24.07 -20.21
CA ALA A 175 8.75 -22.67 -20.05
C ALA A 175 9.41 -22.41 -18.68
N THR A 176 8.96 -23.12 -17.64
CA THR A 176 9.51 -23.00 -16.29
C THR A 176 10.87 -23.71 -16.17
N ASP A 177 11.01 -24.90 -16.77
CA ASP A 177 12.28 -25.62 -16.82
C ASP A 177 13.30 -24.87 -17.68
N ARG A 178 12.89 -24.32 -18.83
CA ARG A 178 13.72 -23.42 -19.64
C ARG A 178 14.25 -22.24 -18.82
N LEU A 179 13.41 -21.62 -17.98
CA LEU A 179 13.85 -20.53 -17.11
C LEU A 179 14.91 -21.00 -16.11
N TYR A 180 14.70 -22.16 -15.49
CA TYR A 180 15.65 -22.73 -14.54
C TYR A 180 17.00 -23.07 -15.17
N ASP A 181 16.98 -23.66 -16.36
CA ASP A 181 18.19 -23.99 -17.11
C ASP A 181 18.91 -22.71 -17.57
N THR A 182 18.18 -21.74 -18.12
CA THR A 182 18.74 -20.43 -18.53
C THR A 182 19.46 -19.76 -17.36
N LEU A 183 18.84 -19.73 -16.17
CA LEU A 183 19.44 -19.13 -14.98
C LEU A 183 20.62 -19.93 -14.42
N ARG A 184 20.58 -21.26 -14.51
CA ARG A 184 21.69 -22.13 -14.12
C ARG A 184 22.90 -21.93 -15.03
N GLU A 185 22.68 -21.79 -16.34
CA GLU A 185 23.73 -21.63 -17.34
C GLU A 185 24.54 -20.34 -17.18
N VAL A 186 23.89 -19.28 -16.68
CA VAL A 186 24.54 -18.00 -16.34
C VAL A 186 25.60 -18.18 -15.23
N LEU A 187 25.42 -19.16 -14.34
CA LEU A 187 26.32 -19.38 -13.20
C LEU A 187 27.58 -20.15 -13.59
N SER A 188 28.75 -19.61 -13.21
CA SER A 188 30.02 -20.35 -13.27
C SER A 188 30.04 -21.56 -12.32
N PRO A 189 30.87 -22.59 -12.56
CA PRO A 189 30.98 -23.74 -11.66
C PRO A 189 31.27 -23.37 -10.20
N ARG A 190 32.11 -22.34 -9.99
CA ARG A 190 32.42 -21.82 -8.66
C ARG A 190 31.19 -21.20 -7.98
N GLN A 191 30.40 -20.41 -8.70
CA GLN A 191 29.19 -19.79 -8.15
C GLN A 191 28.13 -20.83 -7.80
N ARG A 192 27.97 -21.88 -8.63
CA ARG A 192 27.05 -22.99 -8.32
C ARG A 192 27.41 -23.66 -7.00
N MET A 193 28.69 -23.97 -6.80
CA MET A 193 29.18 -24.53 -5.54
C MET A 193 28.95 -23.61 -4.33
N ILE A 194 29.21 -22.30 -4.48
CA ILE A 194 28.94 -21.33 -3.40
C ILE A 194 27.46 -21.32 -3.03
N LEU A 195 26.56 -21.27 -4.03
CA LEU A 195 25.11 -21.28 -3.79
C LEU A 195 24.64 -22.56 -3.09
N GLU A 196 25.12 -23.71 -3.53
CA GLU A 196 24.80 -25.01 -2.91
C GLU A 196 25.28 -25.07 -1.45
N MET A 197 26.48 -24.56 -1.14
CA MET A 197 27.00 -24.48 0.22
C MET A 197 26.12 -23.63 1.16
N LEU A 198 25.34 -22.67 0.65
CA LEU A 198 24.43 -21.87 1.49
C LEU A 198 23.31 -22.71 2.13
N LEU A 199 23.01 -23.88 1.57
CA LEU A 199 22.00 -24.81 2.09
C LEU A 199 22.55 -25.72 3.20
N GLU A 200 23.87 -25.87 3.31
CA GLU A 200 24.50 -26.73 4.30
C GLU A 200 24.60 -26.04 5.67
N VAL A 201 24.52 -26.84 6.73
CA VAL A 201 24.71 -26.36 8.11
C VAL A 201 26.18 -26.59 8.48
N PRO A 202 26.98 -25.52 8.71
CA PRO A 202 28.38 -25.68 9.09
C PRO A 202 28.55 -26.40 10.43
N GLU A 203 29.66 -27.10 10.62
CA GLU A 203 29.98 -27.79 11.87
C GLU A 203 29.95 -26.82 13.07
N GLY A 204 29.29 -27.22 14.16
CA GLY A 204 29.10 -26.39 15.35
C GLY A 204 28.01 -25.32 15.24
N ARG A 205 27.31 -25.18 14.09
CA ARG A 205 26.17 -24.24 13.93
C ARG A 205 24.84 -24.99 13.94
N ARG A 206 23.76 -24.24 14.23
CA ARG A 206 22.37 -24.75 14.28
C ARG A 206 21.52 -24.40 13.05
N SER A 207 22.04 -23.59 12.13
CA SER A 207 21.34 -23.14 10.93
C SER A 207 22.33 -22.90 9.79
N SER A 208 21.87 -23.04 8.54
CA SER A 208 22.68 -22.81 7.34
C SER A 208 23.00 -21.32 7.15
N ASP A 209 23.93 -21.02 6.25
CA ASP A 209 24.26 -19.64 5.91
C ASP A 209 23.11 -18.90 5.24
N LEU A 210 22.30 -19.58 4.42
CA LEU A 210 21.08 -19.00 3.85
C LEU A 210 20.09 -18.52 4.93
N GLU A 211 19.88 -19.33 5.98
CA GLU A 211 19.01 -18.95 7.10
C GLU A 211 19.59 -17.80 7.93
N ARG A 212 20.91 -17.71 8.03
CA ARG A 212 21.60 -16.58 8.66
C ARG A 212 21.41 -15.30 7.83
N TRP A 213 21.58 -15.36 6.52
CA TRP A 213 21.44 -14.21 5.61
C TRP A 213 20.03 -13.63 5.60
N ARG A 214 18.99 -14.47 5.75
CA ARG A 214 17.59 -14.02 5.79
C ARG A 214 17.19 -13.26 7.05
N LYS A 215 17.83 -13.55 8.20
CA LYS A 215 17.41 -13.03 9.52
C LYS A 215 17.59 -11.53 9.69
N GLY A 216 18.39 -10.85 8.86
CA GLY A 216 18.60 -9.40 8.91
C GLY A 216 19.02 -8.87 10.28
N PRO A 217 19.22 -7.55 10.45
CA PRO A 217 19.68 -6.98 11.70
C PRO A 217 18.50 -6.51 12.59
N ALA A 218 18.65 -6.57 13.91
CA ALA A 218 17.53 -6.40 14.86
C ALA A 218 17.44 -5.00 15.51
N ALA A 219 18.47 -4.58 16.25
CA ALA A 219 18.43 -3.35 17.06
C ALA A 219 19.45 -2.31 16.56
N PRO A 220 19.10 -1.00 16.55
CA PRO A 220 20.02 0.06 16.13
C PRO A 220 21.14 0.24 17.16
N SER A 221 22.37 -0.11 16.78
CA SER A 221 23.59 0.23 17.51
C SER A 221 24.76 0.23 16.53
N GLY A 222 25.84 0.96 16.84
CA GLY A 222 27.07 0.95 16.00
C GLY A 222 27.58 -0.47 15.76
N ARG A 223 27.65 -1.29 16.82
CA ARG A 223 28.09 -2.69 16.74
C ARG A 223 27.16 -3.58 15.91
N ASN A 224 25.85 -3.36 15.95
CA ASN A 224 24.93 -4.11 15.10
C ASN A 224 25.00 -3.66 13.64
N LEU A 225 25.30 -2.39 13.38
CA LEU A 225 25.54 -1.88 12.03
C LEU A 225 26.83 -2.48 11.46
N GLU A 226 27.89 -2.62 12.27
CA GLU A 226 29.10 -3.36 11.86
C GLU A 226 28.77 -4.80 11.45
N LYS A 227 28.03 -5.54 12.28
CA LYS A 227 27.58 -6.90 11.95
C LYS A 227 26.71 -6.96 10.70
N ALA A 228 25.84 -5.95 10.50
CA ALA A 228 25.00 -5.86 9.31
C ALA A 228 25.85 -5.61 8.06
N LEU A 229 26.88 -4.76 8.16
CA LEU A 229 27.84 -4.49 7.08
C LEU A 229 28.75 -5.69 6.80
N GLU A 230 29.17 -6.43 7.82
CA GLU A 230 29.88 -7.71 7.66
C GLU A 230 29.02 -8.70 6.87
N LEU A 231 27.74 -8.85 7.27
CA LEU A 231 26.80 -9.69 6.55
C LEU A 231 26.57 -9.21 5.11
N ALA A 232 26.40 -7.90 4.90
CA ALA A 232 26.28 -7.33 3.56
C ALA A 232 27.55 -7.58 2.73
N SER A 233 28.74 -7.50 3.33
CA SER A 233 30.00 -7.81 2.67
C SER A 233 30.10 -9.29 2.27
N GLU A 234 29.61 -10.21 3.10
CA GLU A 234 29.55 -11.63 2.77
C GLU A 234 28.62 -11.88 1.57
N ILE A 235 27.43 -11.27 1.58
CA ILE A 235 26.41 -11.44 0.53
C ILE A 235 26.85 -10.79 -0.79
N LEU A 236 27.28 -9.52 -0.75
CA LEU A 236 27.78 -8.79 -1.93
C LEU A 236 29.08 -9.43 -2.47
N GLY A 237 29.83 -10.12 -1.63
CA GLY A 237 31.02 -10.88 -2.01
C GLY A 237 30.75 -12.01 -2.99
N VAL A 238 29.51 -12.51 -3.09
CA VAL A 238 29.10 -13.52 -4.08
C VAL A 238 29.04 -12.92 -5.50
N ARG A 239 28.78 -11.61 -5.61
CA ARG A 239 28.76 -10.81 -6.84
C ARG A 239 27.78 -11.35 -7.90
N LEU A 240 26.54 -11.66 -7.50
CA LEU A 240 25.52 -12.16 -8.41
C LEU A 240 24.63 -11.04 -8.97
N GLY A 241 24.37 -9.97 -8.22
CA GLY A 241 23.51 -8.86 -8.66
C GLY A 241 24.12 -7.96 -9.73
N ALA A 242 25.46 -7.95 -9.86
CA ALA A 242 26.16 -7.24 -10.94
C ALA A 242 26.28 -8.06 -12.24
N MET A 243 25.83 -9.32 -12.24
CA MET A 243 25.87 -10.14 -13.44
C MET A 243 24.76 -9.73 -14.41
N PRO A 244 25.07 -9.58 -15.70
CA PRO A 244 24.02 -9.39 -16.70
C PRO A 244 23.20 -10.68 -16.78
N LEU A 245 21.95 -10.60 -16.33
CA LEU A 245 20.97 -11.64 -16.64
C LEU A 245 20.67 -11.57 -18.15
N PRO A 246 20.40 -12.71 -18.81
CA PRO A 246 19.99 -12.71 -20.20
C PRO A 246 18.79 -11.78 -20.38
N PRO A 247 18.78 -10.90 -21.40
CA PRO A 247 17.74 -9.88 -21.57
C PRO A 247 16.34 -10.48 -21.78
N GLU A 248 16.28 -11.74 -22.20
CA GLU A 248 15.04 -12.50 -22.36
C GLU A 248 14.39 -12.87 -21.02
N VAL A 249 15.14 -12.94 -19.90
CA VAL A 249 14.60 -13.35 -18.60
C VAL A 249 13.75 -12.22 -17.99
N PRO A 250 12.45 -12.42 -17.77
CA PRO A 250 11.57 -11.38 -17.26
C PRO A 250 11.83 -11.10 -15.78
N HIS A 251 11.90 -9.82 -15.40
CA HIS A 251 12.17 -9.42 -14.01
C HIS A 251 11.16 -9.99 -13.01
N ARG A 252 9.87 -10.04 -13.37
CA ARG A 252 8.81 -10.64 -12.54
C ARG A 252 9.15 -12.07 -12.11
N ARG A 253 9.68 -12.89 -13.03
CA ARG A 253 10.06 -14.28 -12.76
C ARG A 253 11.20 -14.40 -11.76
N MET A 254 12.17 -13.47 -11.80
CA MET A 254 13.22 -13.37 -10.80
C MET A 254 12.66 -13.01 -9.43
N VAL A 255 11.72 -12.07 -9.36
CA VAL A 255 11.07 -11.67 -8.11
C VAL A 255 10.29 -12.85 -7.52
N ASP A 256 9.56 -13.61 -8.32
CA ASP A 256 8.79 -14.77 -7.86
C ASP A 256 9.71 -15.89 -7.31
N LEU A 257 10.83 -16.16 -7.98
CA LEU A 257 11.82 -17.13 -7.49
C LEU A 257 12.52 -16.66 -6.21
N ALA A 258 12.87 -15.38 -6.13
CA ALA A 258 13.44 -14.79 -4.93
C ALA A 258 12.43 -14.85 -3.76
N ARG A 259 11.14 -14.59 -4.03
CA ARG A 259 10.06 -14.70 -3.05
C ARG A 259 9.92 -16.13 -2.54
N TYR A 260 9.88 -17.11 -3.45
CA TYR A 260 9.87 -18.53 -3.12
C TYR A 260 11.04 -18.87 -2.21
N GLY A 261 12.24 -18.47 -2.61
CA GLY A 261 13.45 -18.75 -1.86
C GLY A 261 13.44 -18.05 -0.50
N MET A 262 12.99 -16.81 -0.36
CA MET A 262 12.90 -16.14 0.95
C MET A 262 11.89 -16.78 1.92
N GLN A 263 10.92 -17.54 1.40
CA GLN A 263 9.88 -18.24 2.19
C GLN A 263 10.28 -19.66 2.57
N ALA A 264 10.85 -20.40 1.62
CA ALA A 264 11.15 -21.81 1.79
C ALA A 264 12.33 -22.03 2.76
N THR A 265 12.16 -22.89 3.75
CA THR A 265 13.26 -23.35 4.63
C THR A 265 14.40 -23.93 3.78
N ALA A 266 15.66 -23.82 4.22
CA ALA A 266 16.80 -24.35 3.46
C ALA A 266 16.65 -25.84 3.05
N THR A 267 15.89 -26.63 3.81
CA THR A 267 15.59 -28.04 3.47
C THR A 267 14.72 -28.21 2.23
N THR A 268 13.91 -27.21 1.86
CA THR A 268 12.98 -27.31 0.73
C THR A 268 13.69 -27.09 -0.61
N PRO A 269 14.48 -26.02 -0.84
CA PRO A 269 15.33 -25.91 -2.02
C PRO A 269 16.32 -27.07 -2.17
N ARG A 270 16.77 -27.67 -1.06
CA ARG A 270 17.64 -28.85 -1.07
C ARG A 270 17.03 -30.06 -1.78
N ARG A 271 15.70 -30.17 -1.81
CA ARG A 271 14.96 -31.28 -2.44
C ARG A 271 14.65 -31.05 -3.93
N HIS A 272 14.90 -29.86 -4.46
CA HIS A 272 14.65 -29.56 -5.87
C HIS A 272 15.74 -30.15 -6.77
N GLY A 273 15.39 -30.37 -8.05
CA GLY A 273 16.40 -30.70 -9.06
C GLY A 273 17.45 -29.58 -9.22
N PRO A 274 18.66 -29.88 -9.69
CA PRO A 274 19.79 -28.95 -9.71
C PRO A 274 19.50 -27.59 -10.36
N SER A 275 18.79 -27.58 -11.50
CA SER A 275 18.45 -26.34 -12.20
C SER A 275 17.50 -25.46 -11.40
N ARG A 276 16.40 -26.02 -10.89
CA ARG A 276 15.45 -25.27 -10.05
C ARG A 276 16.09 -24.77 -8.76
N GLN A 277 16.91 -25.59 -8.11
CA GLN A 277 17.62 -25.23 -6.89
C GLN A 277 18.51 -24.01 -7.12
N LEU A 278 19.39 -24.08 -8.13
CA LEU A 278 20.33 -22.99 -8.44
C LEU A 278 19.62 -21.73 -8.92
N ALA A 279 18.58 -21.84 -9.76
CA ALA A 279 17.79 -20.70 -10.21
C ALA A 279 17.10 -19.98 -9.03
N THR A 280 16.52 -20.75 -8.10
CA THR A 280 15.91 -20.22 -6.87
C THR A 280 16.95 -19.51 -6.01
N LEU A 281 18.11 -20.14 -5.79
CA LEU A 281 19.18 -19.59 -4.97
C LEU A 281 19.78 -18.32 -5.60
N LEU A 282 20.00 -18.30 -6.92
CA LEU A 282 20.46 -17.12 -7.66
C LEU A 282 19.50 -15.95 -7.44
N ALA A 283 18.20 -16.14 -7.70
CA ALA A 283 17.20 -15.10 -7.51
C ALA A 283 17.14 -14.63 -6.04
N THR A 284 17.22 -15.56 -5.09
CA THR A 284 17.22 -15.26 -3.65
C THR A 284 18.43 -14.43 -3.24
N VAL A 285 19.63 -14.77 -3.72
CA VAL A 285 20.86 -14.05 -3.37
C VAL A 285 20.88 -12.67 -4.01
N ILE A 286 20.46 -12.53 -5.27
CA ILE A 286 20.30 -11.20 -5.92
C ILE A 286 19.36 -10.31 -5.09
N TYR A 287 18.23 -10.87 -4.62
CA TYR A 287 17.32 -10.13 -3.72
C TYR A 287 17.96 -9.80 -2.37
N LEU A 288 18.71 -10.75 -1.77
CA LEU A 288 19.41 -10.54 -0.51
C LEU A 288 20.51 -9.49 -0.60
N GLU A 289 21.21 -9.35 -1.74
CA GLU A 289 22.20 -8.30 -1.97
C GLU A 289 21.57 -6.91 -1.79
N GLY A 290 20.45 -6.64 -2.46
CA GLY A 290 19.74 -5.37 -2.31
C GLY A 290 19.11 -5.19 -0.93
N LYS A 291 18.53 -6.25 -0.37
CA LYS A 291 17.94 -6.23 0.98
C LYS A 291 18.99 -5.96 2.07
N ALA A 292 20.19 -6.52 1.96
CA ALA A 292 21.24 -6.34 2.96
C ALA A 292 21.73 -4.87 2.99
N VAL A 293 21.85 -4.24 1.81
CA VAL A 293 22.15 -2.81 1.70
C VAL A 293 21.01 -1.98 2.28
N ASP A 294 19.75 -2.29 1.92
CA ASP A 294 18.57 -1.62 2.47
C ASP A 294 18.54 -1.68 4.01
N ASP A 295 18.77 -2.85 4.59
CA ASP A 295 18.77 -3.08 6.04
C ASP A 295 19.91 -2.31 6.73
N CYS A 296 21.10 -2.24 6.12
CA CYS A 296 22.22 -1.45 6.64
C CYS A 296 21.90 0.04 6.66
N LEU A 297 21.34 0.57 5.57
CA LEU A 297 21.03 1.99 5.45
C LEU A 297 19.80 2.39 6.29
N GLU A 298 18.82 1.50 6.44
CA GLU A 298 17.69 1.68 7.36
C GLU A 298 18.18 1.72 8.82
N MET A 299 19.13 0.83 9.18
CA MET A 299 19.76 0.85 10.49
C MET A 299 20.61 2.11 10.71
N LEU A 300 21.36 2.57 9.70
CA LEU A 300 22.11 3.81 9.75
C LEU A 300 21.18 5.01 9.96
N ASP A 301 20.07 5.09 9.21
CA ASP A 301 19.06 6.14 9.37
C ASP A 301 18.50 6.17 10.80
N LEU A 302 18.12 5.00 11.32
CA LEU A 302 17.59 4.87 12.67
C LEU A 302 18.64 5.25 13.72
N LEU A 303 19.89 4.78 13.58
CA LEU A 303 21.00 5.10 14.47
C LEU A 303 21.27 6.61 14.51
N VAL A 304 21.42 7.26 13.34
CA VAL A 304 21.72 8.70 13.28
C VAL A 304 20.54 9.52 13.80
N THR A 305 19.33 9.22 13.36
CA THR A 305 18.14 10.01 13.73
C THR A 305 17.79 9.87 15.22
N THR A 306 17.80 8.64 15.76
CA THR A 306 17.28 8.39 17.12
C THR A 306 18.37 8.27 18.18
N GLU A 307 19.44 7.53 17.91
CA GLU A 307 20.46 7.24 18.92
C GLU A 307 21.54 8.32 19.00
N LEU A 308 21.77 9.07 17.92
CA LEU A 308 22.71 10.19 17.89
C LEU A 308 21.99 11.52 18.06
N VAL A 309 21.30 12.00 17.02
CA VAL A 309 20.65 13.33 16.99
C VAL A 309 19.56 13.45 18.04
N GLY A 310 18.54 12.60 18.00
CA GLY A 310 17.40 12.71 18.92
C GLY A 310 17.77 12.58 20.41
N LYS A 311 18.79 11.77 20.75
CA LYS A 311 19.31 11.67 22.12
C LYS A 311 20.14 12.90 22.51
N ALA A 312 20.86 13.54 21.59
CA ALA A 312 21.56 14.79 21.85
C ALA A 312 20.56 15.92 22.07
N GLU A 313 19.55 16.05 21.20
CA GLU A 313 18.45 17.01 21.33
C GLU A 313 17.75 16.84 22.68
N THR A 314 17.31 15.63 23.01
CA THR A 314 16.62 15.36 24.28
C THR A 314 17.49 15.70 25.50
N ALA A 315 18.80 15.49 25.42
CA ALA A 315 19.72 15.83 26.50
C ALA A 315 19.88 17.35 26.63
N THR A 316 20.03 18.06 25.51
CA THR A 316 20.08 19.53 25.45
C THR A 316 18.78 20.14 25.97
N ASP A 317 17.62 19.66 25.52
CA ASP A 317 16.31 20.14 25.97
C ASP A 317 16.11 19.93 27.48
N LYS A 318 16.53 18.77 28.00
CA LYS A 318 16.46 18.48 29.42
C LYS A 318 17.37 19.40 30.24
N GLU A 319 18.54 19.71 29.71
CA GLU A 319 19.48 20.63 30.37
C GLU A 319 18.95 22.07 30.33
N ARG A 320 18.44 22.54 29.19
CA ARG A 320 17.75 23.84 29.07
C ARG A 320 16.58 23.94 30.04
N ALA A 321 15.74 22.90 30.13
CA ALA A 321 14.62 22.86 31.07
C ALA A 321 15.07 22.90 32.54
N ARG A 322 16.22 22.30 32.88
CA ARG A 322 16.81 22.37 34.24
C ARG A 322 17.37 23.75 34.56
N GLN A 323 17.96 24.43 33.57
CA GLN A 323 18.54 25.75 33.73
C GLN A 323 17.48 26.86 33.71
N HIS A 324 16.31 26.61 33.10
CA HIS A 324 15.22 27.59 32.95
C HIS A 324 14.82 28.31 34.25
N PRO A 325 14.59 27.64 35.40
CA PRO A 325 14.25 28.34 36.65
C PRO A 325 15.35 29.31 37.12
N LYS A 326 16.63 28.92 36.95
CA LYS A 326 17.77 29.75 37.34
C LYS A 326 17.92 30.94 36.38
N LEU A 327 17.77 30.71 35.09
CA LEU A 327 17.76 31.77 34.07
C LEU A 327 16.61 32.76 34.29
N ALA A 328 15.39 32.28 34.56
CA ALA A 328 14.23 33.12 34.83
C ALA A 328 14.46 34.02 36.06
N LYS A 329 15.04 33.46 37.14
CA LYS A 329 15.39 34.23 38.34
C LYS A 329 16.39 35.36 38.02
N HIS A 330 17.51 35.03 37.39
CA HIS A 330 18.54 36.04 37.09
C HIS A 330 18.09 37.06 36.02
N SER A 331 17.26 36.65 35.06
CA SER A 331 16.67 37.55 34.06
C SER A 331 15.68 38.53 34.69
N ALA A 332 14.88 38.09 35.67
CA ALA A 332 14.00 38.98 36.44
C ALA A 332 14.81 40.00 37.28
N THR A 333 15.92 39.57 37.88
CA THR A 333 16.85 40.47 38.59
C THR A 333 17.45 41.53 37.65
N LEU A 334 17.83 41.14 36.43
CA LEU A 334 18.32 42.09 35.42
C LEU A 334 17.20 43.02 34.92
N ALA A 335 16.01 42.49 34.67
CA ALA A 335 14.85 43.29 34.23
C ALA A 335 14.51 44.37 35.26
N ALA A 336 14.42 44.02 36.55
CA ALA A 336 14.18 45.01 37.61
C ALA A 336 15.24 46.13 37.65
N ALA A 337 16.52 45.79 37.44
CA ALA A 337 17.60 46.78 37.39
C ALA A 337 17.55 47.65 36.12
N VAL A 338 17.15 47.10 34.98
CA VAL A 338 16.99 47.83 33.71
C VAL A 338 15.75 48.71 33.73
N ASP A 339 14.62 48.24 34.25
CA ASP A 339 13.39 49.02 34.43
C ASP A 339 13.67 50.25 35.30
N THR A 340 14.39 50.07 36.41
CA THR A 340 14.85 51.19 37.25
C THR A 340 15.72 52.18 36.48
N LEU A 341 16.64 51.68 35.64
CA LEU A 341 17.49 52.53 34.82
C LEU A 341 16.67 53.32 33.79
N LEU A 342 15.67 52.70 33.16
CA LEU A 342 14.77 53.35 32.21
C LEU A 342 13.88 54.39 32.91
N GLU A 343 13.30 54.07 34.06
CA GLU A 343 12.50 54.99 34.87
C GLU A 343 13.32 56.21 35.32
N VAL A 344 14.55 56.01 35.80
CA VAL A 344 15.42 57.11 36.23
C VAL A 344 15.79 58.02 35.05
N THR A 345 15.92 57.49 33.82
CA THR A 345 16.20 58.31 32.63
C THR A 345 15.02 59.17 32.14
N GLU A 346 13.80 58.91 32.61
CA GLU A 346 12.61 59.72 32.26
C GLU A 346 12.48 60.99 33.14
N TYR A 347 13.21 61.06 34.27
CA TYR A 347 13.30 62.25 35.11
C TYR A 347 14.42 63.15 34.61
N GLY A 348 14.08 64.20 33.84
CA GLY A 348 15.06 65.10 33.21
C GLY A 348 15.95 65.91 34.18
N GLU A 349 17.08 66.34 33.62
CA GLU A 349 18.21 67.16 34.13
C GLU A 349 19.33 66.44 34.91
N GLU A 350 20.56 66.54 34.36
CA GLU A 350 21.88 66.07 34.85
C GLU A 350 21.89 65.07 36.01
N LEU A 351 21.45 63.83 35.73
CA LEU A 351 21.63 62.69 36.61
C LEU A 351 23.11 62.32 36.74
N ARG A 352 23.62 62.31 37.98
CA ARG A 352 24.96 61.80 38.25
C ARG A 352 24.92 60.26 38.35
N LEU A 353 25.98 59.61 37.85
CA LEU A 353 26.07 58.15 37.76
C LEU A 353 25.92 57.44 39.12
N ASP A 354 26.38 58.08 40.19
CA ASP A 354 26.21 57.63 41.58
C ASP A 354 24.74 57.53 42.00
N GLN A 355 23.90 58.53 41.64
CA GLN A 355 22.46 58.54 41.93
C GLN A 355 21.70 57.43 41.19
N VAL A 356 22.07 57.18 39.92
CA VAL A 356 21.51 56.06 39.13
C VAL A 356 21.87 54.73 39.78
N TRP A 357 23.11 54.57 40.24
CA TRP A 357 23.50 53.35 40.93
C TRP A 357 22.87 53.20 42.31
N GLU A 358 22.61 54.27 43.06
CA GLU A 358 21.89 54.20 44.34
C GLU A 358 20.45 53.72 44.15
N ALA A 359 19.76 54.22 43.12
CA ALA A 359 18.41 53.77 42.77
C ALA A 359 18.37 52.28 42.39
N ILE A 360 19.36 51.80 41.62
CA ILE A 360 19.48 50.36 41.28
C ILE A 360 19.83 49.53 42.53
N ASP A 361 20.75 49.97 43.38
CA ASP A 361 21.20 49.23 44.58
C ASP A 361 20.09 49.10 45.64
N ALA A 362 19.13 50.04 45.66
CA ALA A 362 17.94 49.99 46.50
C ALA A 362 16.97 48.85 46.13
N ILE A 363 16.98 48.41 44.87
CA ILE A 363 16.09 47.37 44.33
C ILE A 363 16.84 46.05 44.16
N VAL A 364 18.08 46.09 43.67
CA VAL A 364 18.96 44.93 43.49
C VAL A 364 20.39 45.29 43.92
N PRO A 365 20.93 44.67 44.98
CA PRO A 365 22.30 44.90 45.41
C PRO A 365 23.32 44.62 44.28
N ARG A 366 24.36 45.46 44.14
CA ARG A 366 25.40 45.34 43.09
C ARG A 366 26.06 43.95 43.04
N ARG A 367 26.17 43.24 44.17
CA ARG A 367 26.69 41.86 44.21
C ARG A 367 25.76 40.90 43.48
N GLU A 368 24.46 40.98 43.74
CA GLU A 368 23.44 40.14 43.13
C GLU A 368 23.26 40.46 41.65
N LEU A 369 23.41 41.73 41.27
CA LEU A 369 23.43 42.15 39.88
C LEU A 369 24.63 41.54 39.11
N ARG A 370 25.85 41.56 39.68
CA ARG A 370 27.01 40.91 39.06
C ARG A 370 26.84 39.40 38.94
N GLU A 371 26.28 38.76 39.97
CA GLU A 371 25.98 37.32 39.94
C GLU A 371 24.92 37.00 38.88
N ALA A 372 23.90 37.84 38.72
CA ALA A 372 22.89 37.70 37.67
C ALA A 372 23.48 37.90 36.27
N VAL A 373 24.30 38.93 36.05
CA VAL A 373 25.01 39.14 34.77
C VAL A 373 25.90 37.95 34.44
N ALA A 374 26.70 37.46 35.39
CA ALA A 374 27.59 36.32 35.18
C ALA A 374 26.80 35.04 34.86
N ALA A 375 25.74 34.76 35.61
CA ALA A 375 24.90 33.58 35.40
C ALA A 375 24.14 33.61 34.07
N VAL A 376 23.61 34.77 33.66
CA VAL A 376 22.95 34.91 32.36
C VAL A 376 23.97 34.84 31.22
N THR A 377 25.16 35.42 31.37
CA THR A 377 26.22 35.32 30.36
C THR A 377 26.76 33.89 30.20
N GLU A 378 26.72 33.09 31.26
CA GLU A 378 27.10 31.67 31.22
C GLU A 378 26.03 30.78 30.58
N MET A 379 24.74 31.07 30.83
CA MET A 379 23.61 30.25 30.37
C MET A 379 23.07 30.65 29.00
N VAL A 380 23.22 31.92 28.61
CA VAL A 380 22.72 32.43 27.35
C VAL A 380 23.86 32.45 26.35
N PRO A 381 23.76 31.72 25.23
CA PRO A 381 24.78 31.78 24.21
C PRO A 381 24.84 33.19 23.59
N PRO A 382 26.01 33.64 23.07
CA PRO A 382 26.15 34.98 22.51
C PRO A 382 25.12 35.25 21.40
N PRO A 383 24.72 36.51 21.14
CA PRO A 383 23.67 36.85 20.16
C PRO A 383 23.89 36.30 18.74
N ALA A 384 25.15 35.99 18.35
CA ALA A 384 25.52 35.43 17.06
C ALA A 384 25.65 33.88 17.06
N ALA A 385 25.34 33.21 18.17
CA ALA A 385 25.47 31.76 18.29
C ALA A 385 24.24 31.05 17.72
N ASP A 386 24.49 30.03 16.89
CA ASP A 386 23.46 29.14 16.36
C ASP A 386 22.87 28.25 17.47
N ALA A 387 21.54 28.16 17.54
CA ALA A 387 20.76 27.46 18.56
C ALA A 387 21.11 25.97 18.67
N ASP A 388 21.69 25.38 17.62
CA ASP A 388 22.08 23.97 17.57
C ASP A 388 23.48 23.68 18.14
N GLY A 389 24.24 24.71 18.54
CA GLY A 389 25.66 24.56 18.91
C GLY A 389 25.90 23.59 20.07
N GLU A 390 25.05 23.62 21.10
CA GLU A 390 25.14 22.74 22.28
C GLU A 390 24.85 21.28 21.92
N MET A 391 23.80 21.05 21.12
CA MET A 391 23.45 19.71 20.63
C MET A 391 24.61 19.14 19.79
N ARG A 392 25.19 19.94 18.88
CA ARG A 392 26.31 19.52 18.02
C ARG A 392 27.58 19.24 18.85
N ALA A 393 27.82 19.98 19.93
CA ALA A 393 28.90 19.71 20.86
C ALA A 393 28.71 18.34 21.57
N LEU A 394 27.49 18.05 22.04
CA LEU A 394 27.16 16.74 22.61
C LEU A 394 27.31 15.62 21.58
N LEU A 395 26.93 15.85 20.33
CA LEU A 395 27.12 14.88 19.24
C LEU A 395 28.60 14.53 19.06
N ALA A 396 29.49 15.52 19.08
CA ALA A 396 30.94 15.30 18.94
C ALA A 396 31.51 14.36 20.02
N THR A 397 30.90 14.28 21.21
CA THR A 397 31.34 13.35 22.27
C THR A 397 31.01 11.88 22.00
N ARG A 398 30.11 11.59 21.04
CA ARG A 398 29.59 10.23 20.75
C ARG A 398 30.36 9.47 19.68
N ILE A 399 31.57 9.90 19.34
CA ILE A 399 32.40 9.34 18.27
C ILE A 399 32.59 7.81 18.35
N ALA A 400 32.69 7.23 19.55
CA ALA A 400 32.86 5.80 19.76
C ALA A 400 31.68 4.96 19.23
N THR A 401 30.50 5.57 19.06
CA THR A 401 29.32 4.90 18.49
C THR A 401 29.43 4.73 16.97
N VAL A 402 30.23 5.58 16.31
CA VAL A 402 30.29 5.65 14.84
C VAL A 402 31.62 5.18 14.27
N SER A 403 32.73 5.40 14.99
CA SER A 403 34.08 5.18 14.45
C SER A 403 34.34 3.77 13.93
N GLY A 404 33.71 2.75 14.50
CA GLY A 404 33.95 1.36 14.12
C GLY A 404 33.31 0.93 12.79
N PHE A 405 32.19 1.54 12.37
CA PHE A 405 31.54 1.18 11.10
C PHE A 405 31.89 2.07 9.91
N LEU A 406 32.42 3.29 10.13
CA LEU A 406 32.62 4.28 9.05
C LEU A 406 33.47 3.73 7.90
N LYS A 407 34.55 3.01 8.22
CA LYS A 407 35.41 2.38 7.21
C LYS A 407 34.66 1.30 6.43
N THR A 408 33.98 0.41 7.14
CA THR A 408 33.27 -0.73 6.55
C THR A 408 32.11 -0.24 5.68
N LEU A 409 31.40 0.80 6.11
CA LEU A 409 30.26 1.38 5.40
C LEU A 409 30.62 1.79 3.97
N THR A 410 31.67 2.60 3.80
CA THR A 410 32.09 3.11 2.49
C THR A 410 32.90 2.11 1.66
N THR A 411 33.31 0.99 2.27
CA THR A 411 34.05 -0.08 1.59
C THR A 411 33.09 -1.16 1.08
N VAL A 412 32.05 -1.49 1.84
CA VAL A 412 31.09 -2.54 1.53
C VAL A 412 29.99 -2.02 0.62
N ILE A 413 29.46 -0.82 0.88
CA ILE A 413 28.37 -0.25 0.08
C ILE A 413 28.97 0.68 -0.97
N GLU A 414 28.65 0.39 -2.23
CA GLU A 414 28.96 1.28 -3.34
C GLU A 414 27.93 2.41 -3.38
N PHE A 415 28.42 3.63 -3.17
CA PHE A 415 27.61 4.85 -3.21
C PHE A 415 27.90 5.65 -4.48
N GLY A 416 26.83 6.04 -5.16
CA GLY A 416 26.80 7.11 -6.16
C GLY A 416 26.34 8.43 -5.52
N ALA A 417 26.62 9.54 -6.21
CA ALA A 417 26.14 10.84 -5.80
C ALA A 417 25.91 11.78 -7.00
N ASN A 418 24.89 12.62 -6.90
CA ASN A 418 24.74 13.76 -7.80
C ASN A 418 25.70 14.91 -7.40
N ALA A 419 25.68 16.01 -8.14
CA ALA A 419 26.54 17.17 -7.88
C ALA A 419 26.41 17.73 -6.44
N GLU A 420 25.21 17.66 -5.84
CA GLU A 420 24.96 18.17 -4.49
C GLU A 420 25.52 17.23 -3.40
N GLY A 421 25.46 15.92 -3.61
CA GLY A 421 25.94 14.91 -2.65
C GLY A 421 27.43 14.56 -2.80
N ALA A 422 28.04 14.88 -3.95
CA ALA A 422 29.39 14.44 -4.31
C ALA A 422 30.45 14.82 -3.27
N ARG A 423 30.39 16.06 -2.77
CA ARG A 423 31.34 16.58 -1.78
C ARG A 423 31.25 15.85 -0.43
N ALA A 424 30.03 15.66 0.07
CA ALA A 424 29.79 14.94 1.31
C ALA A 424 30.21 13.46 1.21
N LEU A 425 29.95 12.82 0.07
CA LEU A 425 30.40 11.45 -0.18
C LEU A 425 31.93 11.34 -0.24
N ALA A 426 32.60 12.29 -0.91
CA ALA A 426 34.06 12.32 -0.97
C ALA A 426 34.68 12.45 0.44
N ALA A 427 34.16 13.35 1.27
CA ALA A 427 34.59 13.50 2.65
C ALA A 427 34.34 12.23 3.48
N MET A 428 33.19 11.57 3.33
CA MET A 428 32.92 10.29 4.02
C MET A 428 33.92 9.20 3.65
N LYS A 429 34.30 9.08 2.36
CA LYS A 429 35.32 8.11 1.91
C LYS A 429 36.71 8.41 2.47
N GLN A 430 37.00 9.66 2.86
CA GLN A 430 38.27 10.06 3.45
C GLN A 430 38.34 9.87 4.98
N LEU A 431 37.21 9.95 5.69
CA LEU A 431 37.14 9.84 7.16
C LEU A 431 37.93 8.65 7.74
N PRO A 432 37.85 7.41 7.18
CA PRO A 432 38.60 6.28 7.74
C PRO A 432 40.12 6.51 7.80
N ARG A 433 40.68 7.25 6.84
CA ARG A 433 42.11 7.59 6.83
C ARG A 433 42.46 8.65 7.87
N LEU A 434 41.54 9.59 8.15
CA LEU A 434 41.73 10.65 9.15
C LEU A 434 41.63 10.12 10.60
N LEU A 435 40.82 9.08 10.78
CA LEU A 435 40.62 8.39 12.05
C LEU A 435 41.69 7.33 12.33
N ASP A 436 42.50 6.94 11.34
CA ASP A 436 43.63 6.03 11.54
C ASP A 436 44.69 6.71 12.45
N GLY A 437 45.13 6.01 13.49
CA GLY A 437 45.93 6.54 14.60
C GLY A 437 47.32 7.05 14.23
N ARG A 438 47.73 6.92 12.96
CA ARG A 438 49.05 7.30 12.44
C ARG A 438 49.22 8.82 12.28
N LYS A 439 48.15 9.59 12.03
CA LYS A 439 48.21 11.07 11.98
C LYS A 439 47.74 11.68 13.30
N LYS A 440 48.67 12.14 14.14
CA LYS A 440 48.35 12.74 15.46
C LYS A 440 47.70 14.13 15.38
N LYS A 441 47.95 14.90 14.31
CA LYS A 441 47.37 16.23 14.07
C LYS A 441 46.68 16.27 12.71
N VAL A 442 45.44 16.76 12.69
CA VAL A 442 44.66 17.02 11.47
C VAL A 442 44.59 18.54 11.31
N THR A 443 44.91 18.99 10.11
CA THR A 443 44.95 20.40 9.73
C THR A 443 43.83 20.70 8.74
N GLU A 444 43.62 21.99 8.44
CA GLU A 444 42.62 22.40 7.46
C GLU A 444 42.86 21.81 6.06
N ALA A 445 44.13 21.57 5.69
CA ALA A 445 44.50 20.94 4.42
C ALA A 445 44.11 19.44 4.33
N ASP A 446 43.80 18.81 5.47
CA ASP A 446 43.40 17.40 5.53
C ASP A 446 41.88 17.21 5.45
N ILE A 447 41.11 18.30 5.45
CA ILE A 447 39.65 18.28 5.48
C ILE A 447 39.06 19.15 4.37
N ASP A 448 37.75 19.06 4.21
CA ASP A 448 37.01 19.93 3.33
C ASP A 448 36.36 21.07 4.15
N PRO A 449 36.90 22.31 4.11
CA PRO A 449 36.44 23.38 4.98
C PRO A 449 35.05 23.91 4.60
N GLU A 450 34.63 23.78 3.34
CA GLU A 450 33.31 24.30 2.91
C GLU A 450 32.16 23.42 3.38
N LEU A 451 32.41 22.14 3.68
CA LEU A 451 31.43 21.32 4.38
C LEU A 451 31.16 21.85 5.80
N VAL A 452 32.12 22.52 6.43
CA VAL A 452 31.97 22.99 7.81
C VAL A 452 31.19 24.32 7.85
N THR A 453 29.88 24.22 8.07
CA THR A 453 28.95 25.37 8.08
C THR A 453 28.28 25.57 9.45
N GLY A 454 27.75 26.78 9.69
CA GLY A 454 27.04 27.12 10.93
C GLY A 454 27.85 26.88 12.21
N SER A 455 27.21 26.40 13.28
CA SER A 455 27.90 26.11 14.54
C SER A 455 28.96 25.00 14.46
N TRP A 456 29.04 24.20 13.39
CA TRP A 456 30.14 23.26 13.22
C TRP A 456 31.49 23.98 13.07
N LYS A 457 31.53 25.21 12.53
CA LYS A 457 32.78 25.98 12.37
C LYS A 457 33.53 26.14 13.70
N ARG A 458 32.82 26.52 14.76
CA ARG A 458 33.40 26.70 16.10
C ARG A 458 33.86 25.39 16.74
N LEU A 459 33.17 24.29 16.46
CA LEU A 459 33.49 22.99 17.04
C LEU A 459 34.66 22.32 16.33
N VAL A 460 34.73 22.46 15.00
CA VAL A 460 35.75 21.86 14.16
C VAL A 460 37.04 22.67 14.20
N PHE A 461 36.98 23.99 14.03
CA PHE A 461 38.16 24.85 14.02
C PHE A 461 38.42 25.38 15.44
N LYS A 462 39.39 24.78 16.14
CA LYS A 462 39.86 25.28 17.44
C LYS A 462 41.04 26.23 17.21
N SER A 463 40.90 27.48 17.65
CA SER A 463 41.98 28.46 17.60
C SER A 463 42.97 28.18 18.73
N LEU A 464 44.20 27.77 18.38
CA LEU A 464 45.31 27.62 19.32
C LEU A 464 46.38 28.70 19.04
N PRO A 465 47.24 29.04 20.02
CA PRO A 465 48.31 30.04 19.85
C PRO A 465 49.29 29.76 18.70
N ASN A 466 49.33 28.52 18.18
CA ASN A 466 50.30 28.04 17.18
C ASN A 466 49.64 27.59 15.85
N GLY A 467 48.42 28.06 15.55
CA GLY A 467 47.66 27.74 14.33
C GLY A 467 46.29 27.09 14.59
N SER A 468 45.44 27.02 13.57
CA SER A 468 44.12 26.36 13.63
C SER A 468 44.29 24.83 13.64
N THR A 469 43.83 24.17 14.71
CA THR A 469 43.77 22.70 14.75
C THR A 469 42.34 22.22 14.56
N VAL A 470 42.19 21.15 13.79
CA VAL A 470 40.88 20.55 13.50
C VAL A 470 40.52 19.51 14.56
N ASP A 471 39.36 19.65 15.19
CA ASP A 471 38.79 18.61 16.05
C ASP A 471 38.22 17.48 15.18
N LYS A 472 38.89 16.33 15.23
CA LYS A 472 38.54 15.16 14.42
C LYS A 472 37.14 14.63 14.71
N ASN A 473 36.70 14.70 15.96
CA ASN A 473 35.43 14.12 16.38
C ASN A 473 34.28 15.00 15.90
N ALA A 474 34.42 16.32 16.08
CA ALA A 474 33.47 17.29 15.56
C ALA A 474 33.38 17.21 14.02
N TYR A 475 34.52 17.11 13.32
CA TYR A 475 34.52 16.98 11.85
C TYR A 475 33.84 15.68 11.39
N THR A 476 34.14 14.55 12.05
CA THR A 476 33.51 13.26 11.73
C THR A 476 31.99 13.32 11.86
N MET A 477 31.47 13.91 12.95
CA MET A 477 30.02 14.03 13.15
C MET A 477 29.39 15.04 12.17
N CYS A 478 30.09 16.11 11.82
CA CYS A 478 29.67 17.05 10.78
C CYS A 478 29.48 16.35 9.43
N VAL A 479 30.50 15.59 8.98
CA VAL A 479 30.45 14.87 7.71
C VAL A 479 29.37 13.76 7.74
N LEU A 480 29.26 12.99 8.84
CA LEU A 480 28.24 11.94 8.97
C LEU A 480 26.81 12.49 8.90
N THR A 481 26.53 13.60 9.60
CA THR A 481 25.19 14.21 9.60
C THR A 481 24.83 14.81 8.23
N GLN A 482 25.80 15.38 7.52
CA GLN A 482 25.58 15.85 6.14
C GLN A 482 25.39 14.70 5.15
N PHE A 483 26.22 13.66 5.22
CA PHE A 483 26.05 12.45 4.43
C PHE A 483 24.67 11.84 4.64
N HIS A 484 24.25 11.69 5.89
CA HIS A 484 22.92 11.16 6.22
C HIS A 484 21.79 12.05 5.66
N ARG A 485 21.93 13.37 5.72
CA ARG A 485 20.99 14.31 5.09
C ARG A 485 20.90 14.11 3.58
N HIS A 486 22.04 14.05 2.88
CA HIS A 486 22.08 13.79 1.43
C HIS A 486 21.55 12.40 1.06
N LEU A 487 21.80 11.39 1.90
CA LEU A 487 21.24 10.05 1.73
C LEU A 487 19.71 10.06 1.84
N LYS A 488 19.13 10.80 2.80
CA LYS A 488 17.67 10.96 2.94
C LYS A 488 17.04 11.65 1.72
N ARG A 489 17.74 12.62 1.13
CA ARG A 489 17.34 13.37 -0.08
C ARG A 489 17.59 12.62 -1.39
N ARG A 490 18.27 11.46 -1.35
CA ARG A 490 18.72 10.73 -2.55
C ARG A 490 19.66 11.55 -3.44
N ASP A 491 20.45 12.43 -2.82
CA ASP A 491 21.60 13.09 -3.46
C ASP A 491 22.83 12.19 -3.41
N VAL A 492 22.93 11.39 -2.34
CA VAL A 492 23.78 10.21 -2.26
C VAL A 492 22.86 8.99 -2.24
N TYR A 493 23.22 7.95 -2.98
CA TYR A 493 22.40 6.76 -3.16
C TYR A 493 23.27 5.51 -3.28
N ALA A 494 22.68 4.34 -3.04
CA ALA A 494 23.34 3.04 -3.19
C ALA A 494 22.74 2.30 -4.38
N GLU A 495 23.56 1.94 -5.36
CA GLU A 495 23.07 1.36 -6.63
C GLU A 495 22.39 0.01 -6.46
N ALA A 496 22.98 -0.85 -5.62
CA ALA A 496 22.44 -2.18 -5.32
C ALA A 496 21.14 -2.15 -4.49
N SER A 497 20.78 -1.02 -3.90
CA SER A 497 19.66 -0.88 -2.97
C SER A 497 18.32 -0.75 -3.70
N ALA A 498 17.25 -1.40 -3.23
CA ALA A 498 15.92 -1.19 -3.76
C ALA A 498 15.23 0.06 -3.17
N ARG A 499 15.60 0.48 -1.96
CA ARG A 499 14.99 1.63 -1.25
C ARG A 499 15.80 2.93 -1.27
N TRP A 500 17.12 2.83 -1.43
CA TRP A 500 18.08 3.92 -1.31
C TRP A 500 18.88 4.17 -2.60
N ARG A 501 18.46 3.62 -3.74
CA ARG A 501 18.99 3.96 -5.07
C ARG A 501 18.49 5.31 -5.57
N ASP A 502 19.08 5.80 -6.67
CA ASP A 502 18.63 7.03 -7.33
C ASP A 502 17.23 6.84 -7.94
N PRO A 503 16.21 7.59 -7.49
CA PRO A 503 14.88 7.53 -8.09
C PRO A 503 14.86 8.03 -9.53
N ARG A 504 15.78 8.93 -9.91
CA ARG A 504 15.81 9.53 -11.25
C ARG A 504 16.11 8.50 -12.34
N GLY A 505 16.99 7.55 -12.03
CA GLY A 505 17.32 6.44 -12.93
C GLY A 505 16.20 5.39 -13.08
N GLN A 506 15.11 5.47 -12.30
CA GLN A 506 13.94 4.60 -12.44
C GLN A 506 12.82 5.21 -13.30
N LEU A 507 12.90 6.50 -13.61
CA LEU A 507 11.92 7.13 -14.47
C LEU A 507 12.02 6.54 -15.89
N LEU A 508 10.88 6.19 -16.47
CA LEU A 508 10.79 5.66 -17.83
C LEU A 508 11.61 6.52 -18.81
N ASP A 509 12.50 5.91 -19.58
CA ASP A 509 13.34 6.60 -20.58
C ASP A 509 13.41 5.83 -21.89
N GLY A 510 13.85 6.52 -22.95
CA GLY A 510 14.11 5.96 -24.27
C GLY A 510 12.94 5.12 -24.80
N ALA A 511 13.23 3.92 -25.30
CA ALA A 511 12.22 3.04 -25.88
C ALA A 511 11.09 2.66 -24.91
N LYS A 512 11.37 2.54 -23.60
CA LYS A 512 10.34 2.21 -22.61
C LYS A 512 9.36 3.37 -22.41
N TRP A 513 9.86 4.60 -22.43
CA TRP A 513 9.03 5.80 -22.37
C TRP A 513 8.13 5.90 -23.60
N GLU A 514 8.68 5.78 -24.80
CA GLU A 514 7.90 5.87 -26.04
C GLU A 514 6.80 4.80 -26.11
N ALA A 515 7.06 3.58 -25.63
CA ALA A 515 6.06 2.51 -25.59
C ALA A 515 4.93 2.77 -24.56
N ALA A 516 5.25 3.36 -23.40
CA ALA A 516 4.29 3.56 -22.32
C ALA A 516 3.48 4.88 -22.44
N LYS A 517 4.08 5.92 -23.03
CA LYS A 517 3.54 7.29 -23.06
C LYS A 517 2.12 7.34 -23.66
N GLY A 518 1.94 6.86 -24.89
CA GLY A 518 0.66 6.96 -25.60
C GLY A 518 -0.51 6.35 -24.82
N PRO A 519 -0.46 5.04 -24.49
CA PRO A 519 -1.52 4.38 -23.73
C PRO A 519 -1.80 5.04 -22.36
N ALA A 520 -0.76 5.42 -21.63
CA ALA A 520 -0.92 6.00 -20.30
C ALA A 520 -1.56 7.40 -20.33
N LEU A 521 -1.19 8.25 -21.30
CA LEU A 521 -1.79 9.57 -21.45
C LEU A 521 -3.27 9.51 -21.84
N VAL A 522 -3.64 8.53 -22.68
CA VAL A 522 -5.05 8.31 -23.07
C VAL A 522 -5.88 7.90 -21.85
N ASP A 523 -5.42 6.93 -21.05
CA ASP A 523 -6.15 6.47 -19.87
C ASP A 523 -6.28 7.56 -18.79
N LEU A 524 -5.19 8.30 -18.56
CA LEU A 524 -5.16 9.41 -17.61
C LEU A 524 -5.85 10.69 -18.12
N GLN A 525 -6.28 10.71 -19.38
CA GLN A 525 -6.85 11.88 -20.06
C GLN A 525 -5.94 13.12 -20.00
N LEU A 526 -4.62 12.92 -20.08
CA LEU A 526 -3.62 13.99 -20.04
C LEU A 526 -3.14 14.35 -21.44
N PRO A 527 -3.17 15.62 -21.85
CA PRO A 527 -2.65 16.04 -23.14
C PRO A 527 -1.13 16.16 -23.13
N GLU A 528 -0.50 16.00 -24.29
CA GLU A 528 0.93 16.29 -24.45
C GLU A 528 1.24 17.79 -24.29
N ASP A 529 0.37 18.66 -24.79
CA ASP A 529 0.44 20.10 -24.55
C ASP A 529 -0.58 20.52 -23.47
N PRO A 530 -0.15 21.18 -22.38
CA PRO A 530 -1.03 21.54 -21.28
C PRO A 530 -1.85 22.80 -21.55
N GLY A 531 -1.66 23.51 -22.68
CA GLY A 531 -2.19 24.86 -22.88
C GLY A 531 -3.71 24.95 -22.71
N ARG A 532 -4.44 24.06 -23.39
CA ARG A 532 -5.91 23.99 -23.30
C ARG A 532 -6.38 23.54 -21.91
N LEU A 533 -5.78 22.49 -21.37
CA LEU A 533 -6.11 21.95 -20.04
C LEU A 533 -5.96 23.01 -18.94
N LEU A 534 -4.83 23.73 -18.94
CA LEU A 534 -4.58 24.79 -17.95
C LEU A 534 -5.51 25.98 -18.13
N ALA A 535 -5.91 26.32 -19.36
CA ALA A 535 -6.91 27.37 -19.61
C ALA A 535 -8.29 26.98 -19.06
N GLU A 536 -8.71 25.74 -19.27
CA GLU A 536 -9.96 25.19 -18.71
C GLU A 536 -9.93 25.21 -17.18
N HIS A 537 -8.84 24.73 -16.55
CA HIS A 537 -8.67 24.81 -15.10
C HIS A 537 -8.63 26.25 -14.56
N ALA A 538 -8.02 27.18 -15.29
CA ALA A 538 -8.01 28.59 -14.91
C ALA A 538 -9.42 29.19 -14.91
N LEU A 539 -10.24 28.83 -15.90
CA LEU A 539 -11.64 29.26 -15.97
C LEU A 539 -12.46 28.66 -14.81
N VAL A 540 -12.34 27.35 -14.56
CA VAL A 540 -13.06 26.68 -13.47
C VAL A 540 -12.72 27.31 -12.11
N LEU A 541 -11.44 27.57 -11.83
CA LEU A 541 -11.02 28.23 -10.59
C LEU A 541 -11.56 29.67 -10.48
N HIS A 542 -11.54 30.42 -11.58
CA HIS A 542 -12.09 31.79 -11.59
C HIS A 542 -13.59 31.80 -11.30
N LEU A 543 -14.35 30.91 -11.94
CA LEU A 543 -15.80 30.79 -11.73
C LEU A 543 -16.13 30.36 -10.29
N ALA A 544 -15.40 29.38 -9.74
CA ALA A 544 -15.59 28.94 -8.35
C ALA A 544 -15.30 30.06 -7.34
N LEU A 545 -14.25 30.86 -7.55
CA LEU A 545 -13.95 32.01 -6.70
C LEU A 545 -15.06 33.07 -6.76
N ASN A 546 -15.59 33.37 -7.95
CA ASN A 546 -16.71 34.31 -8.10
C ASN A 546 -18.00 33.80 -7.45
N ASP A 547 -18.33 32.52 -7.61
CA ASP A 547 -19.53 31.93 -7.01
C ASP A 547 -19.46 32.01 -5.48
N VAL A 548 -18.35 31.59 -4.87
CA VAL A 548 -18.18 31.68 -3.41
C VAL A 548 -18.15 33.14 -2.94
N ALA A 549 -17.50 34.04 -3.69
CA ALA A 549 -17.48 35.47 -3.35
C ALA A 549 -18.89 36.10 -3.39
N GLY A 550 -19.73 35.68 -4.35
CA GLY A 550 -21.12 36.12 -4.45
C GLY A 550 -22.00 35.62 -3.30
N ARG A 551 -21.75 34.40 -2.81
CA ARG A 551 -22.49 33.79 -1.69
C ARG A 551 -21.98 34.25 -0.31
N ALA A 552 -20.70 34.58 -0.18
CA ALA A 552 -20.09 34.97 1.09
C ALA A 552 -20.72 36.26 1.65
N GLY A 553 -21.29 36.18 2.85
CA GLY A 553 -21.95 37.31 3.51
C GLY A 553 -23.42 37.53 3.12
N GLN A 554 -24.04 36.63 2.35
CA GLN A 554 -25.50 36.59 2.18
C GLN A 554 -26.18 35.95 3.39
N ASP A 555 -27.38 36.42 3.75
CA ASP A 555 -28.19 35.83 4.82
C ASP A 555 -28.51 34.35 4.50
N GLY A 556 -28.10 33.44 5.40
CA GLY A 556 -28.28 32.00 5.24
C GLY A 556 -27.08 31.23 4.65
N VAL A 557 -25.99 31.92 4.27
CA VAL A 557 -24.74 31.28 3.84
C VAL A 557 -23.72 31.31 4.98
N ASP A 558 -23.37 30.11 5.46
CA ASP A 558 -22.50 29.85 6.61
C ASP A 558 -21.00 30.04 6.35
N VAL A 559 -20.63 30.97 5.46
CA VAL A 559 -19.23 31.23 5.06
C VAL A 559 -18.89 32.72 5.23
N SER A 560 -17.84 33.00 6.00
CA SER A 560 -17.32 34.36 6.18
C SER A 560 -15.80 34.41 6.08
N VAL A 561 -15.27 35.57 5.72
CA VAL A 561 -13.83 35.85 5.67
C VAL A 561 -13.54 37.02 6.61
N ASP A 562 -12.64 36.83 7.56
CA ASP A 562 -12.27 37.88 8.52
C ASP A 562 -11.31 38.93 7.95
N ALA A 563 -10.95 39.92 8.76
CA ALA A 563 -10.04 40.99 8.37
C ALA A 563 -8.64 40.47 8.00
N GLU A 564 -8.21 39.38 8.63
CA GLU A 564 -6.93 38.70 8.38
C GLU A 564 -6.96 37.79 7.14
N GLY A 565 -8.12 37.65 6.48
CA GLY A 565 -8.29 36.80 5.31
C GLY A 565 -8.36 35.31 5.63
N ARG A 566 -8.79 34.94 6.84
CA ARG A 566 -9.08 33.56 7.23
C ARG A 566 -10.52 33.20 6.90
N LEU A 567 -10.71 32.02 6.33
CA LEU A 567 -12.00 31.51 5.92
C LEU A 567 -12.65 30.75 7.08
N HIS A 568 -13.85 31.18 7.47
CA HIS A 568 -14.64 30.56 8.52
C HIS A 568 -15.87 29.92 7.90
N VAL A 569 -16.14 28.67 8.30
CA VAL A 569 -17.29 27.89 7.84
C VAL A 569 -18.03 27.36 9.05
N ALA A 570 -19.36 27.44 9.07
CA ALA A 570 -20.13 26.91 10.20
C ALA A 570 -19.91 25.40 10.37
N LYS A 571 -19.96 24.96 11.63
CA LYS A 571 -19.82 23.55 12.00
C LYS A 571 -21.04 22.78 11.50
N LEU A 572 -20.80 21.58 10.96
CA LEU A 572 -21.89 20.65 10.61
C LEU A 572 -22.71 20.30 11.84
N ALA A 573 -24.00 20.63 11.84
CA ALA A 573 -24.94 20.12 12.82
C ALA A 573 -25.04 18.59 12.72
N ALA A 574 -25.14 17.92 13.86
CA ALA A 574 -25.38 16.49 13.91
C ALA A 574 -26.72 16.19 13.21
N LEU A 575 -26.75 15.18 12.34
CA LEU A 575 -28.02 14.74 11.77
C LEU A 575 -28.88 14.18 12.89
N PRO A 576 -30.17 14.53 12.98
CA PRO A 576 -31.06 13.85 13.87
C PRO A 576 -31.08 12.36 13.52
N GLU A 577 -31.13 11.51 14.54
CA GLU A 577 -31.45 10.11 14.37
C GLU A 577 -32.97 9.97 14.50
N PRO A 578 -33.69 9.73 13.40
CA PRO A 578 -35.13 9.55 13.49
C PRO A 578 -35.44 8.28 14.31
N PRO A 579 -36.59 8.23 15.02
CA PRO A 579 -36.99 7.04 15.76
C PRO A 579 -37.03 5.77 14.90
N SER A 580 -37.35 5.89 13.60
CA SER A 580 -37.31 4.79 12.62
C SER A 580 -35.91 4.20 12.47
N LEU A 581 -34.86 5.02 12.33
CA LEU A 581 -33.48 4.56 12.26
C LEU A 581 -33.04 3.85 13.53
N ILE A 582 -33.40 4.40 14.69
CA ILE A 582 -33.03 3.83 15.99
C ILE A 582 -33.68 2.45 16.16
N ASP A 583 -34.98 2.34 15.85
CA ASP A 583 -35.72 1.08 15.90
C ASP A 583 -35.17 0.07 14.88
N LEU A 584 -34.97 0.48 13.62
CA LEU A 584 -34.39 -0.36 12.58
C LEU A 584 -33.02 -0.92 13.00
N ARG A 585 -32.13 -0.04 13.49
CA ARG A 585 -30.79 -0.43 13.95
C ARG A 585 -30.89 -1.44 15.09
N LYS A 586 -31.81 -1.23 16.05
CA LYS A 586 -32.04 -2.14 17.17
C LYS A 586 -32.56 -3.50 16.69
N ARG A 587 -33.56 -3.52 15.80
CA ARG A 587 -34.15 -4.76 15.26
C ARG A 587 -33.14 -5.57 14.45
N VAL A 588 -32.46 -4.94 13.49
CA VAL A 588 -31.44 -5.60 12.67
C VAL A 588 -30.36 -6.19 13.56
N LEU A 589 -29.87 -5.44 14.56
CA LEU A 589 -28.88 -5.93 15.52
C LEU A 589 -29.38 -7.14 16.33
N ALA A 590 -30.62 -7.11 16.81
CA ALA A 590 -31.22 -8.19 17.57
C ALA A 590 -31.41 -9.47 16.72
N MET A 591 -31.66 -9.32 15.41
CA MET A 591 -31.81 -10.43 14.46
C MET A 591 -30.50 -11.14 14.11
N LEU A 592 -29.34 -10.49 14.29
CA LEU A 592 -28.06 -11.07 13.87
C LEU A 592 -27.72 -12.35 14.66
N PRO A 593 -27.32 -13.44 13.98
CA PRO A 593 -26.88 -14.65 14.66
C PRO A 593 -25.65 -14.38 15.55
N ARG A 594 -25.60 -15.04 16.70
CA ARG A 594 -24.39 -15.04 17.55
C ARG A 594 -23.39 -16.06 16.99
N VAL A 595 -22.11 -15.68 16.91
CA VAL A 595 -21.10 -16.51 16.24
C VAL A 595 -19.71 -16.33 16.85
N ASP A 596 -18.95 -17.42 16.94
CA ASP A 596 -17.52 -17.36 17.25
C ASP A 596 -16.72 -16.97 15.99
N LEU A 597 -15.72 -16.11 16.14
CA LEU A 597 -14.89 -15.65 15.01
C LEU A 597 -14.39 -16.78 14.07
N PRO A 598 -13.88 -17.93 14.56
CA PRO A 598 -13.40 -18.97 13.66
C PRO A 598 -14.53 -19.69 12.91
N GLU A 599 -15.72 -19.83 13.49
CA GLU A 599 -16.88 -20.37 12.77
C GLU A 599 -17.33 -19.43 11.66
N LEU A 600 -17.31 -18.11 11.92
CA LEU A 600 -17.56 -17.09 10.90
C LEU A 600 -16.58 -17.24 9.73
N LEU A 601 -15.29 -17.44 10.00
CA LEU A 601 -14.29 -17.65 8.94
C LEU A 601 -14.57 -18.91 8.11
N LEU A 602 -14.94 -20.02 8.77
CA LEU A 602 -15.29 -21.27 8.08
C LEU A 602 -16.54 -21.10 7.21
N GLU A 603 -17.54 -20.37 7.71
CA GLU A 603 -18.76 -20.08 6.97
C GLU A 603 -18.49 -19.21 5.73
N VAL A 604 -17.64 -18.19 5.87
CA VAL A 604 -17.19 -17.37 4.73
C VAL A 604 -16.42 -18.20 3.71
N MET A 605 -15.56 -19.13 4.14
CA MET A 605 -14.86 -20.06 3.23
C MET A 605 -15.83 -20.98 2.47
N GLY A 606 -16.89 -21.45 3.13
CA GLY A 606 -17.92 -22.25 2.48
C GLY A 606 -18.74 -21.45 1.46
N ARG A 607 -18.97 -20.17 1.72
CA ARG A 607 -19.69 -19.25 0.82
C ARG A 607 -18.86 -18.79 -0.37
N VAL A 608 -17.57 -18.55 -0.17
CA VAL A 608 -16.64 -18.06 -1.21
C VAL A 608 -15.50 -19.06 -1.37
N PRO A 609 -15.67 -20.14 -2.16
CA PRO A 609 -14.65 -21.18 -2.29
C PRO A 609 -13.30 -20.68 -2.82
N GLU A 610 -13.31 -19.60 -3.60
CA GLU A 610 -12.12 -18.92 -4.10
C GLU A 610 -11.26 -18.35 -2.96
N PHE A 611 -11.86 -18.05 -1.81
CA PHE A 611 -11.15 -17.60 -0.61
C PHE A 611 -10.19 -18.67 -0.10
N GLU A 612 -10.63 -19.94 0.03
CA GLU A 612 -9.73 -21.04 0.39
C GLU A 612 -8.72 -21.32 -0.74
N ALA A 613 -9.17 -21.27 -2.00
CA ALA A 613 -8.32 -21.56 -3.16
C ALA A 613 -7.16 -20.57 -3.35
N ALA A 614 -7.31 -19.34 -2.85
CA ALA A 614 -6.26 -18.32 -2.89
C ALA A 614 -5.02 -18.68 -2.06
N PHE A 615 -5.17 -19.54 -1.05
CA PHE A 615 -4.06 -20.05 -0.24
C PHE A 615 -3.30 -21.16 -0.98
N THR A 616 -2.60 -20.77 -2.03
CA THR A 616 -1.67 -21.67 -2.74
C THR A 616 -0.36 -21.84 -1.97
N SER A 617 0.27 -23.00 -2.12
CA SER A 617 1.61 -23.21 -1.58
C SER A 617 2.61 -22.24 -2.22
N VAL A 618 3.71 -21.94 -1.53
CA VAL A 618 4.83 -21.14 -2.08
C VAL A 618 5.25 -21.61 -3.48
N ALA A 619 5.15 -22.92 -3.76
CA ALA A 619 5.50 -23.51 -5.05
C ALA A 619 4.45 -23.30 -6.17
N GLY A 620 3.34 -22.61 -5.90
CA GLY A 620 2.24 -22.33 -6.82
C GLY A 620 1.24 -23.48 -6.99
N GLY A 621 1.28 -24.50 -6.11
CA GLY A 621 0.34 -25.64 -6.14
C GLY A 621 -0.74 -25.55 -5.05
N VAL A 622 -1.90 -26.17 -5.30
CA VAL A 622 -3.00 -26.29 -4.33
C VAL A 622 -2.61 -27.23 -3.19
N SER A 623 -3.17 -27.01 -2.00
CA SER A 623 -2.98 -27.88 -0.84
C SER A 623 -3.55 -29.28 -1.10
N LYS A 624 -2.78 -30.33 -0.76
CA LYS A 624 -3.26 -31.73 -0.73
C LYS A 624 -3.67 -32.18 0.68
N LEU A 625 -3.80 -31.23 1.59
CA LEU A 625 -4.01 -31.51 2.99
C LEU A 625 -5.51 -31.62 3.30
N ALA A 626 -5.95 -32.69 3.97
CA ALA A 626 -7.32 -32.80 4.47
C ALA A 626 -7.63 -31.68 5.48
N ASP A 627 -8.89 -31.22 5.50
CA ASP A 627 -9.41 -30.15 6.36
C ASP A 627 -8.53 -28.88 6.35
N PHE A 628 -8.09 -28.49 5.15
CA PHE A 628 -7.17 -27.36 4.99
C PHE A 628 -7.79 -26.03 5.45
N HIS A 629 -9.03 -25.72 5.05
CA HIS A 629 -9.81 -24.58 5.56
C HIS A 629 -9.81 -24.47 7.09
N VAL A 630 -9.91 -25.58 7.84
CA VAL A 630 -9.85 -25.58 9.31
C VAL A 630 -8.50 -25.09 9.82
N SER A 631 -7.39 -25.59 9.25
CA SER A 631 -6.06 -25.11 9.61
C SER A 631 -5.88 -23.62 9.25
N VAL A 632 -6.37 -23.18 8.10
CA VAL A 632 -6.28 -21.77 7.66
C VAL A 632 -7.07 -20.86 8.61
N ALA A 633 -8.33 -21.21 8.93
CA ALA A 633 -9.16 -20.46 9.86
C ALA A 633 -8.50 -20.34 11.25
N ALA A 634 -7.88 -21.42 11.75
CA ALA A 634 -7.14 -21.39 13.01
C ALA A 634 -5.92 -20.48 12.98
N CYS A 635 -5.15 -20.52 11.88
CA CYS A 635 -4.00 -19.65 11.72
C CYS A 635 -4.39 -18.16 11.58
N LEU A 636 -5.43 -17.86 10.80
CA LEU A 636 -5.96 -16.50 10.64
C LEU A 636 -6.49 -15.97 11.98
N THR A 637 -7.26 -16.78 12.71
CA THR A 637 -7.76 -16.45 14.06
C THR A 637 -6.61 -16.11 15.00
N ALA A 638 -5.59 -16.97 15.09
CA ALA A 638 -4.45 -16.77 15.98
C ALA A 638 -3.65 -15.49 15.67
N GLN A 639 -3.49 -15.15 14.38
CA GLN A 639 -2.76 -13.95 13.94
C GLN A 639 -3.59 -12.67 14.13
N ALA A 640 -4.86 -12.67 13.71
CA ALA A 640 -5.75 -11.52 13.79
C ALA A 640 -6.10 -11.16 15.25
N LEU A 641 -6.27 -12.16 16.13
CA LEU A 641 -6.52 -11.92 17.56
C LEU A 641 -5.25 -11.56 18.35
N ASN A 642 -4.06 -11.72 17.77
CA ASN A 642 -2.75 -11.53 18.42
C ASN A 642 -2.53 -12.42 19.67
N ILE A 643 -3.10 -13.64 19.67
CA ILE A 643 -3.05 -14.58 20.81
C ILE A 643 -2.00 -15.69 20.65
N GLY A 644 -1.40 -15.83 19.46
CA GLY A 644 -0.50 -16.93 19.13
C GLY A 644 -1.23 -18.28 18.97
N TYR A 645 -0.49 -19.36 18.73
CA TYR A 645 -1.11 -20.64 18.35
C TYR A 645 -1.58 -21.51 19.53
N ALA A 646 -1.06 -21.28 20.74
CA ALA A 646 -1.39 -22.15 21.88
C ALA A 646 -2.92 -22.25 22.15
N PRO A 647 -3.71 -21.16 22.08
CA PRO A 647 -5.15 -21.23 22.30
C PRO A 647 -5.96 -21.93 21.22
N VAL A 648 -5.41 -22.12 20.01
CA VAL A 648 -6.10 -22.76 18.87
C VAL A 648 -5.62 -24.19 18.60
N VAL A 649 -4.57 -24.63 19.30
CA VAL A 649 -4.05 -26.00 19.18
C VAL A 649 -4.95 -26.96 19.94
N LYS A 650 -5.42 -28.01 19.27
CA LYS A 650 -6.22 -29.07 19.87
C LYS A 650 -5.57 -30.43 19.62
N ALA A 651 -5.14 -31.08 20.70
CA ALA A 651 -4.57 -32.43 20.62
C ALA A 651 -5.64 -33.43 20.15
N GLY A 652 -5.29 -34.35 19.25
CA GLY A 652 -6.21 -35.33 18.70
C GLY A 652 -7.04 -34.85 17.49
N THR A 653 -6.90 -33.60 17.07
CA THR A 653 -7.50 -33.08 15.82
C THR A 653 -6.38 -32.75 14.81
N PRO A 654 -6.12 -33.60 13.79
CA PRO A 654 -4.97 -33.44 12.89
C PRO A 654 -4.83 -32.06 12.26
N ALA A 655 -5.94 -31.42 11.89
CA ALA A 655 -5.98 -30.08 11.30
C ALA A 655 -5.54 -28.95 12.25
N LEU A 656 -5.63 -29.17 13.57
CA LEU A 656 -5.34 -28.20 14.63
C LEU A 656 -4.08 -28.55 15.43
N GLU A 657 -3.30 -29.55 15.00
CA GLU A 657 -2.03 -29.86 15.64
C GLU A 657 -0.99 -28.77 15.43
N ARG A 658 -0.12 -28.56 16.42
CA ARG A 658 0.90 -27.51 16.37
C ARG A 658 1.83 -27.62 15.16
N GLY A 659 2.26 -28.84 14.83
CA GLY A 659 3.11 -29.10 13.65
C GLY A 659 2.41 -28.74 12.35
N ARG A 660 1.11 -29.08 12.26
CA ARG A 660 0.24 -28.76 11.13
C ARG A 660 0.05 -27.25 10.96
N LEU A 661 -0.36 -26.54 11.99
CA LEU A 661 -0.54 -25.08 11.94
C LEU A 661 0.76 -24.35 11.58
N SER A 662 1.90 -24.80 12.13
CA SER A 662 3.21 -24.25 11.77
C SER A 662 3.55 -24.47 10.30
N HIS A 663 3.20 -25.62 9.73
CA HIS A 663 3.40 -25.91 8.31
C HIS A 663 2.53 -25.01 7.43
N VAL A 664 1.25 -24.82 7.80
CA VAL A 664 0.31 -23.99 7.04
C VAL A 664 0.79 -22.53 6.99
N VAL A 665 1.18 -21.96 8.14
CA VAL A 665 1.68 -20.59 8.22
C VAL A 665 2.91 -20.36 7.35
N GLN A 666 3.84 -21.31 7.33
CA GLN A 666 5.10 -21.15 6.60
C GLN A 666 4.94 -21.29 5.09
N ASN A 667 3.96 -22.07 4.63
CA ASN A 667 3.88 -22.47 3.23
C ASN A 667 2.70 -21.87 2.46
N TYR A 668 1.67 -21.39 3.15
CA TYR A 668 0.42 -20.96 2.52
C TYR A 668 -0.01 -19.54 2.94
N LEU A 669 0.39 -19.05 4.12
CA LEU A 669 0.01 -17.72 4.59
C LEU A 669 1.12 -16.70 4.30
N SER A 670 0.76 -15.65 3.58
CA SER A 670 1.65 -14.56 3.21
C SER A 670 0.85 -13.33 2.79
N ALA A 671 1.46 -12.15 2.81
CA ALA A 671 0.85 -10.93 2.27
C ALA A 671 0.24 -11.11 0.85
N GLU A 672 0.86 -11.90 -0.02
CA GLU A 672 0.37 -12.16 -1.37
C GLU A 672 -0.88 -13.05 -1.37
N THR A 673 -0.88 -14.14 -0.60
CA THR A 673 -2.07 -15.00 -0.50
C THR A 673 -3.22 -14.30 0.18
N TYR A 674 -2.97 -13.37 1.11
CA TYR A 674 -4.00 -12.48 1.66
C TYR A 674 -4.55 -11.51 0.62
N THR A 675 -3.69 -10.93 -0.23
CA THR A 675 -4.10 -10.05 -1.34
C THR A 675 -5.01 -10.80 -2.30
N LEU A 676 -4.60 -12.00 -2.73
CA LEU A 676 -5.39 -12.85 -3.62
C LEU A 676 -6.71 -13.30 -2.97
N ALA A 677 -6.70 -13.59 -1.67
CA ALA A 677 -7.88 -13.96 -0.91
C ALA A 677 -8.88 -12.83 -0.73
N ASN A 678 -8.42 -11.58 -0.65
CA ASN A 678 -9.28 -10.40 -0.49
C ASN A 678 -10.10 -10.10 -1.74
N GLY A 679 -9.57 -10.34 -2.95
CA GLY A 679 -10.26 -10.05 -4.22
C GLY A 679 -11.67 -10.65 -4.29
N PRO A 680 -11.82 -11.99 -4.17
CA PRO A 680 -13.14 -12.64 -4.16
C PRO A 680 -14.08 -12.14 -3.06
N LEU A 681 -13.56 -11.80 -1.88
CA LEU A 681 -14.37 -11.28 -0.78
C LEU A 681 -14.93 -9.87 -1.09
N ILE A 682 -14.11 -9.02 -1.72
CA ILE A 682 -14.51 -7.68 -2.17
C ILE A 682 -15.59 -7.78 -3.25
N ASP A 683 -15.38 -8.67 -4.22
CA ASP A 683 -16.32 -8.87 -5.33
C ASP A 683 -17.65 -9.44 -4.84
N GLU A 684 -17.63 -10.39 -3.91
CA GLU A 684 -18.84 -10.97 -3.33
C GLU A 684 -19.62 -9.95 -2.50
N GLN A 685 -18.95 -9.15 -1.66
CA GLN A 685 -19.62 -8.09 -0.92
C GLN A 685 -20.27 -7.07 -1.85
N GLY A 686 -19.63 -6.75 -2.98
CA GLY A 686 -20.15 -5.80 -3.96
C GLY A 686 -21.48 -6.21 -4.63
N LYS A 687 -21.86 -7.49 -4.54
CA LYS A 687 -23.13 -8.02 -5.09
C LYS A 687 -24.30 -7.89 -4.11
N ILE A 688 -24.05 -7.61 -2.83
CA ILE A 688 -25.08 -7.59 -1.77
C ILE A 688 -25.84 -6.26 -1.79
N GLY A 689 -27.17 -6.31 -1.70
CA GLY A 689 -28.04 -5.12 -1.77
C GLY A 689 -27.72 -4.09 -0.69
N PHE A 690 -27.55 -4.53 0.55
CA PHE A 690 -27.15 -3.67 1.66
C PHE A 690 -25.81 -2.96 1.41
N ALA A 691 -24.80 -3.63 0.85
CA ALA A 691 -23.53 -2.97 0.52
C ALA A 691 -23.70 -1.91 -0.58
N GLN A 692 -24.58 -2.14 -1.55
CA GLN A 692 -24.89 -1.18 -2.60
C GLN A 692 -25.67 0.03 -2.07
N ALA A 693 -26.49 -0.15 -1.02
CA ALA A 693 -27.16 0.93 -0.31
C ALA A 693 -26.21 1.82 0.50
N LEU A 694 -25.05 1.30 0.94
CA LEU A 694 -24.02 2.08 1.64
C LEU A 694 -23.21 2.99 0.68
N GLY A 695 -22.94 2.54 -0.55
CA GLY A 695 -22.14 3.31 -1.50
C GLY A 695 -21.82 2.63 -2.83
N GLY A 696 -21.24 3.40 -3.75
CA GLY A 696 -20.96 2.98 -5.13
C GLY A 696 -19.66 2.17 -5.29
N GLY A 697 -18.78 2.18 -4.30
CA GLY A 697 -17.45 1.55 -4.36
C GLY A 697 -16.36 2.44 -4.96
N LEU A 698 -16.69 3.68 -5.34
CA LEU A 698 -15.80 4.62 -6.06
C LEU A 698 -15.15 5.66 -5.15
N VAL A 699 -15.62 5.79 -3.91
CA VAL A 699 -15.00 6.65 -2.89
C VAL A 699 -14.23 5.77 -1.92
N ALA A 700 -12.96 6.13 -1.67
CA ALA A 700 -12.14 5.41 -0.71
C ALA A 700 -11.46 6.34 0.29
N ALA A 701 -11.36 5.89 1.54
CA ALA A 701 -10.63 6.58 2.59
C ALA A 701 -9.38 5.81 3.02
N ILE A 702 -8.29 6.56 3.24
CA ILE A 702 -6.98 6.02 3.62
C ILE A 702 -6.53 6.67 4.93
N ASP A 703 -6.28 5.82 5.93
CA ASP A 703 -5.83 6.22 7.27
C ASP A 703 -5.01 5.11 7.92
N GLY A 704 -4.15 5.51 8.85
CA GLY A 704 -3.17 4.66 9.52
C GLY A 704 -3.62 4.24 10.91
N MET A 705 -3.77 2.92 11.13
CA MET A 705 -3.90 2.37 12.48
C MET A 705 -2.52 2.16 13.11
N ARG A 706 -2.32 2.56 14.36
CA ARG A 706 -0.99 2.67 14.99
C ARG A 706 -0.78 1.55 16.01
N PHE A 707 0.31 0.80 15.86
CA PHE A 707 0.63 -0.36 16.71
C PHE A 707 1.96 -0.16 17.43
N VAL A 708 1.95 -0.38 18.74
CA VAL A 708 3.17 -0.41 19.56
C VAL A 708 3.92 -1.70 19.30
N VAL A 709 5.24 -1.59 19.08
CA VAL A 709 6.14 -2.73 18.87
C VAL A 709 7.20 -2.70 19.99
N PRO A 710 7.01 -3.47 21.08
CA PRO A 710 7.91 -3.43 22.22
C PRO A 710 9.25 -4.13 21.95
N VAL A 711 9.31 -5.00 20.93
CA VAL A 711 10.54 -5.70 20.56
C VAL A 711 11.46 -4.82 19.72
N PRO A 712 12.79 -4.89 19.90
CA PRO A 712 13.73 -4.14 19.06
C PRO A 712 13.59 -4.50 17.58
N SER A 713 13.39 -3.49 16.74
CA SER A 713 13.27 -3.63 15.28
C SER A 713 13.71 -2.35 14.57
N ILE A 714 14.44 -2.50 13.46
CA ILE A 714 14.85 -1.39 12.57
C ILE A 714 13.68 -0.74 11.82
N TYR A 715 12.52 -1.41 11.76
CA TYR A 715 11.32 -0.94 11.07
C TYR A 715 10.36 -0.15 11.96
N THR A 716 10.74 0.08 13.22
CA THR A 716 9.95 0.87 14.17
C THR A 716 10.53 2.26 14.34
N ARG A 717 9.69 3.24 14.69
CA ARG A 717 10.15 4.60 15.05
C ARG A 717 9.50 5.07 16.35
N PRO A 718 10.21 5.86 17.17
CA PRO A 718 9.60 6.54 18.31
C PRO A 718 8.70 7.68 17.83
N ASN A 719 7.55 7.86 18.49
CA ASN A 719 6.74 9.07 18.36
C ASN A 719 6.03 9.30 19.70
N LYS A 720 6.34 10.42 20.37
CA LYS A 720 5.77 10.75 21.70
C LYS A 720 4.25 10.90 21.68
N LYS A 721 3.68 11.42 20.58
CA LYS A 721 2.22 11.63 20.43
C LYS A 721 1.46 10.31 20.37
N PHE A 722 1.97 9.34 19.61
CA PHE A 722 1.23 8.12 19.30
C PHE A 722 1.69 6.88 20.09
N PHE A 723 2.96 6.81 20.47
CA PHE A 723 3.56 5.65 21.14
C PHE A 723 4.13 5.99 22.52
N GLY A 724 4.00 7.23 23.00
CA GLY A 724 4.59 7.67 24.26
C GLY A 724 6.11 7.48 24.28
N ARG A 725 6.62 6.67 25.21
CA ARG A 725 8.06 6.33 25.31
C ARG A 725 8.46 5.13 24.44
N SER A 726 7.48 4.45 23.85
CA SER A 726 7.68 3.25 23.04
C SER A 726 7.94 3.58 21.57
N ARG A 727 8.16 2.54 20.77
CA ARG A 727 8.27 2.62 19.31
C ARG A 727 7.14 1.83 18.68
N GLY A 728 6.80 2.16 17.45
CA GLY A 728 5.71 1.49 16.76
C GLY A 728 5.79 1.60 15.25
N VAL A 729 4.75 1.05 14.62
CA VAL A 729 4.51 1.09 13.17
C VAL A 729 3.09 1.59 12.91
N THR A 730 2.84 2.02 11.68
CA THR A 730 1.51 2.39 11.22
C THR A 730 1.07 1.42 10.13
N TRP A 731 -0.13 0.87 10.28
CA TRP A 731 -0.83 0.07 9.28
C TRP A 731 -1.76 0.98 8.48
N LEU A 732 -1.24 1.50 7.36
CA LEU A 732 -1.97 2.36 6.45
C LEU A 732 -2.92 1.50 5.62
N ASN A 733 -4.23 1.67 5.79
CA ASN A 733 -5.23 0.85 5.12
C ASN A 733 -6.26 1.71 4.37
N MET A 734 -6.73 1.19 3.24
CA MET A 734 -7.75 1.80 2.41
C MET A 734 -9.06 1.04 2.56
N ILE A 735 -10.16 1.79 2.72
CA ILE A 735 -11.52 1.27 2.70
C ILE A 735 -12.34 2.01 1.67
N ASN A 736 -13.35 1.38 1.06
CA ASN A 736 -14.34 2.10 0.26
C ASN A 736 -15.57 2.50 1.08
N ASP A 737 -16.44 3.27 0.44
CA ASP A 737 -17.78 3.67 0.91
C ASP A 737 -18.75 2.50 1.16
N ARG A 738 -18.47 1.30 0.64
CA ARG A 738 -19.19 0.05 1.00
C ARG A 738 -18.68 -0.60 2.29
N GLY A 739 -17.62 -0.05 2.90
CA GLY A 739 -17.03 -0.53 4.14
C GLY A 739 -15.99 -1.66 3.98
N VAL A 740 -15.70 -2.12 2.76
CA VAL A 740 -14.69 -3.17 2.55
C VAL A 740 -13.28 -2.58 2.48
N GLY A 741 -12.30 -3.31 3.01
CA GLY A 741 -10.90 -2.98 2.84
C GLY A 741 -10.40 -3.33 1.45
N LEU A 742 -9.80 -2.36 0.75
CA LEU A 742 -9.30 -2.52 -0.62
C LEU A 742 -7.79 -2.80 -0.70
N GLY A 743 -7.03 -2.60 0.38
CA GLY A 743 -5.59 -2.82 0.41
C GLY A 743 -4.94 -2.11 1.59
N ALA A 744 -3.72 -2.52 1.95
CA ALA A 744 -2.99 -1.93 3.06
C ALA A 744 -1.47 -2.08 2.96
N LYS A 745 -0.74 -1.30 3.76
CA LYS A 745 0.73 -1.32 3.84
C LYS A 745 1.23 -1.01 5.24
N VAL A 746 2.30 -1.69 5.65
CA VAL A 746 3.02 -1.35 6.89
C VAL A 746 4.02 -0.24 6.62
N VAL A 747 3.94 0.83 7.41
CA VAL A 747 4.82 2.00 7.31
C VAL A 747 5.66 2.09 8.58
N THR A 748 6.95 2.38 8.40
CA THR A 748 7.90 2.54 9.50
C THR A 748 7.64 3.87 10.23
N GLY A 749 7.12 3.80 11.45
CA GLY A 749 6.76 4.99 12.22
C GLY A 749 5.45 5.64 11.80
N THR A 750 5.41 6.97 11.84
CA THR A 750 4.21 7.83 11.59
C THR A 750 4.53 8.97 10.63
N LEU A 751 5.56 8.78 9.79
CA LEU A 751 5.97 9.76 8.78
C LEU A 751 4.79 10.04 7.86
N ARG A 752 4.36 11.32 7.82
CA ARG A 752 3.32 11.90 6.96
C ARG A 752 2.64 10.87 6.06
N ASP A 753 1.55 10.29 6.56
CA ASP A 753 0.79 9.19 5.94
C ASP A 753 0.48 9.48 4.45
N SER A 754 0.41 10.76 4.06
CA SER A 754 0.33 11.25 2.67
C SER A 754 1.29 10.65 1.68
N LEU A 755 2.54 10.37 2.08
CA LEU A 755 3.59 9.95 1.16
C LEU A 755 3.40 8.50 0.70
N HIS A 756 2.69 7.69 1.48
CA HIS A 756 2.39 6.29 1.17
C HIS A 756 0.96 6.07 0.69
N MET A 757 0.09 7.07 0.84
CA MET A 757 -1.31 7.00 0.40
C MET A 757 -1.44 6.58 -1.07
N ILE A 758 -0.69 7.23 -1.97
CA ILE A 758 -0.73 6.94 -3.40
C ILE A 758 -0.27 5.49 -3.64
N ASP A 759 0.80 5.02 -2.98
CA ASP A 759 1.24 3.63 -3.10
C ASP A 759 0.14 2.62 -2.72
N VAL A 760 -0.66 2.92 -1.69
CA VAL A 760 -1.77 2.05 -1.24
C VAL A 760 -2.93 2.10 -2.25
N ALA A 761 -3.26 3.27 -2.79
CA ALA A 761 -4.32 3.42 -3.79
C ALA A 761 -4.05 2.61 -5.07
N PHE A 762 -2.78 2.42 -5.43
CA PHE A 762 -2.36 1.60 -6.57
C PHE A 762 -2.12 0.12 -6.23
N ARG A 763 -1.99 -0.24 -4.95
CA ARG A 763 -1.83 -1.63 -4.48
C ARG A 763 -3.14 -2.16 -3.91
N ARG A 764 -4.13 -2.33 -4.79
CA ARG A 764 -5.46 -2.84 -4.43
C ARG A 764 -5.52 -4.36 -4.52
N ASP A 765 -6.25 -4.94 -3.60
CA ASP A 765 -6.49 -6.37 -3.51
C ASP A 765 -7.69 -6.81 -4.40
N GLY A 766 -8.57 -5.88 -4.76
CA GLY A 766 -9.75 -6.12 -5.62
C GLY A 766 -10.65 -4.90 -5.82
N GLY A 767 -11.80 -5.09 -6.47
CA GLY A 767 -12.83 -4.06 -6.68
C GLY A 767 -12.50 -2.99 -7.74
N PRO A 768 -13.40 -2.03 -7.98
CA PRO A 768 -13.17 -0.90 -8.90
C PRO A 768 -12.13 0.07 -8.34
N ARG A 769 -11.45 0.80 -9.24
CA ARG A 769 -10.49 1.82 -8.85
C ARG A 769 -11.24 3.01 -8.24
N PRO A 770 -10.85 3.51 -7.05
CA PRO A 770 -11.48 4.69 -6.49
C PRO A 770 -11.26 5.91 -7.38
N GLU A 771 -12.32 6.66 -7.63
CA GLU A 771 -12.29 7.98 -8.29
C GLU A 771 -12.02 9.09 -7.28
N VAL A 772 -12.37 8.87 -6.01
CA VAL A 772 -12.24 9.85 -4.93
C VAL A 772 -11.43 9.24 -3.79
N LEU A 773 -10.39 9.96 -3.36
CA LEU A 773 -9.57 9.62 -2.20
C LEU A 773 -9.78 10.61 -1.06
N VAL A 774 -10.19 10.10 0.09
CA VAL A 774 -10.39 10.83 1.35
C VAL A 774 -9.27 10.48 2.32
N THR A 775 -8.69 11.47 2.99
CA THR A 775 -7.70 11.25 4.06
C THR A 775 -7.88 12.23 5.20
N ASP A 776 -7.19 12.01 6.31
CA ASP A 776 -7.06 13.00 7.37
C ASP A 776 -6.22 14.24 6.95
N THR A 777 -6.41 15.35 7.66
CA THR A 777 -5.77 16.66 7.47
C THR A 777 -4.24 16.57 7.51
N GLY A 778 -3.69 15.63 8.30
CA GLY A 778 -2.25 15.44 8.48
C GLY A 778 -1.49 15.04 7.21
N SER A 779 -2.21 14.64 6.15
CA SER A 779 -1.67 14.18 4.87
C SER A 779 -1.63 15.25 3.76
N TYR A 780 -1.85 16.50 4.12
CA TYR A 780 -2.06 17.60 3.19
C TYR A 780 -0.75 18.21 2.65
N SER A 781 -0.54 18.19 1.33
CA SER A 781 0.45 19.04 0.66
C SER A 781 0.02 19.40 -0.77
N ASP A 782 0.43 20.57 -1.25
CA ASP A 782 0.14 21.04 -2.61
C ASP A 782 0.62 20.04 -3.68
N VAL A 783 1.76 19.37 -3.45
CA VAL A 783 2.31 18.36 -4.36
C VAL A 783 1.42 17.12 -4.43
N VAL A 784 0.87 16.67 -3.29
CA VAL A 784 -0.01 15.49 -3.25
C VAL A 784 -1.32 15.78 -3.98
N PHE A 785 -1.90 16.99 -3.82
CA PHE A 785 -3.04 17.41 -4.64
C PHE A 785 -2.73 17.31 -6.13
N GLY A 786 -1.56 17.78 -6.55
CA GLY A 786 -1.13 17.74 -7.94
C GLY A 786 -1.00 16.31 -8.46
N LEU A 787 -0.25 15.45 -7.75
CA LEU A 787 -0.02 14.07 -8.17
C LEU A 787 -1.31 13.24 -8.23
N VAL A 788 -2.19 13.35 -7.22
CA VAL A 788 -3.43 12.55 -7.19
C VAL A 788 -4.36 12.91 -8.35
N HIS A 789 -4.49 14.22 -8.66
CA HIS A 789 -5.28 14.67 -9.81
C HIS A 789 -4.66 14.28 -11.15
N LEU A 790 -3.33 14.39 -11.30
CA LEU A 790 -2.63 13.93 -12.50
C LEU A 790 -2.74 12.41 -12.70
N LEU A 791 -2.90 11.65 -11.61
CA LEU A 791 -3.14 10.21 -11.65
C LEU A 791 -4.62 9.86 -11.91
N GLY A 792 -5.49 10.84 -12.19
CA GLY A 792 -6.88 10.61 -12.56
C GLY A 792 -7.84 10.40 -11.38
N MET A 793 -7.48 10.86 -10.18
CA MET A 793 -8.32 10.73 -8.97
C MET A 793 -8.56 12.10 -8.32
N GLN A 794 -9.73 12.30 -7.74
CA GLN A 794 -10.04 13.48 -6.93
C GLN A 794 -9.51 13.30 -5.50
N TYR A 795 -8.83 14.32 -4.99
CA TYR A 795 -8.33 14.31 -3.61
C TYR A 795 -9.18 15.18 -2.70
N ARG A 796 -9.80 14.57 -1.68
CA ARG A 796 -10.74 15.22 -0.75
C ARG A 796 -10.31 15.02 0.71
N PRO A 797 -9.19 15.62 1.16
CA PRO A 797 -8.79 15.52 2.56
C PRO A 797 -9.83 16.19 3.47
N ALA A 798 -10.09 15.61 4.65
CA ALA A 798 -10.85 16.32 5.66
C ALA A 798 -10.02 17.50 6.19
N LEU A 799 -10.64 18.67 6.28
CA LEU A 799 -9.99 19.89 6.75
C LEU A 799 -10.42 20.17 8.19
N ALA A 800 -9.52 19.96 9.17
CA ALA A 800 -9.76 20.33 10.57
C ALA A 800 -9.63 21.85 10.81
N ASP A 801 -8.62 22.49 10.19
CA ASP A 801 -8.26 23.91 10.41
C ASP A 801 -8.43 24.73 9.12
N ILE A 802 -9.69 25.01 8.74
CA ILE A 802 -10.02 25.85 7.56
C ILE A 802 -9.45 27.27 7.68
N PRO A 803 -9.51 27.96 8.84
CA PRO A 803 -9.00 29.32 8.98
C PRO A 803 -7.50 29.45 8.66
N ASP A 804 -6.73 28.39 8.85
CA ASP A 804 -5.29 28.35 8.57
C ASP A 804 -4.97 28.08 7.09
N GLN A 805 -6.00 27.78 6.28
CA GLN A 805 -5.82 27.50 4.86
C GLN A 805 -5.60 28.78 4.05
N LYS A 806 -4.82 28.63 2.98
CA LYS A 806 -4.50 29.69 2.03
C LYS A 806 -5.08 29.34 0.66
N GLY A 807 -5.91 30.24 0.12
CA GLY A 807 -6.42 30.17 -1.24
C GLY A 807 -5.44 30.73 -2.29
N TRP A 808 -5.62 30.32 -3.53
CA TRP A 808 -4.79 30.70 -4.66
C TRP A 808 -5.64 31.14 -5.85
N ARG A 809 -5.15 32.13 -6.61
CA ARG A 809 -5.78 32.64 -7.83
C ARG A 809 -4.82 32.63 -9.01
N ILE A 810 -5.37 32.52 -10.22
CA ILE A 810 -4.63 32.63 -11.48
C ILE A 810 -4.83 34.03 -12.06
N GLN A 811 -6.09 34.45 -12.19
CA GLN A 811 -6.43 35.77 -12.72
C GLN A 811 -6.31 36.86 -11.64
N ASP A 812 -5.88 38.05 -12.03
CA ASP A 812 -5.86 39.23 -11.16
C ASP A 812 -7.22 39.96 -11.22
N ALA A 813 -8.26 39.23 -10.84
CA ALA A 813 -9.62 39.76 -10.66
C ALA A 813 -9.87 40.09 -9.19
N ASP A 814 -10.83 40.97 -8.93
CA ASP A 814 -11.32 41.26 -7.60
C ASP A 814 -12.49 40.33 -7.24
N TYR A 815 -12.28 39.52 -6.20
CA TYR A 815 -13.26 38.59 -5.62
C TYR A 815 -13.84 39.12 -4.29
N GLY A 816 -13.82 40.44 -4.07
CA GLY A 816 -14.37 41.07 -2.86
C GLY A 816 -13.66 40.62 -1.58
N SER A 817 -14.42 40.20 -0.57
CA SER A 817 -13.88 39.71 0.71
C SER A 817 -12.97 38.47 0.52
N LEU A 818 -13.27 37.63 -0.49
CA LEU A 818 -12.51 36.42 -0.80
C LEU A 818 -11.12 36.73 -1.39
N SER A 819 -10.88 37.95 -1.92
CA SER A 819 -9.56 38.40 -2.37
C SER A 819 -8.51 38.33 -1.24
N ARG A 820 -8.92 38.51 0.03
CA ARG A 820 -8.02 38.41 1.20
C ARG A 820 -7.63 36.96 1.52
N PHE A 821 -8.55 36.02 1.27
CA PHE A 821 -8.30 34.57 1.38
C PHE A 821 -7.43 34.07 0.21
N ALA A 822 -7.78 34.43 -1.03
CA ALA A 822 -7.10 34.05 -2.27
C ALA A 822 -5.83 34.88 -2.55
N ARG A 823 -5.00 35.09 -1.52
CA ARG A 823 -3.78 35.93 -1.60
C ARG A 823 -2.62 35.28 -2.35
N GLY A 824 -2.66 33.96 -2.60
CA GLY A 824 -1.63 33.27 -3.38
C GLY A 824 -1.81 33.43 -4.90
N LYS A 825 -0.71 33.51 -5.66
CA LYS A 825 -0.75 33.47 -7.14
C LYS A 825 -0.24 32.12 -7.67
N ILE A 826 -0.93 31.56 -8.65
CA ILE A 826 -0.51 30.35 -9.36
C ILE A 826 0.20 30.75 -10.65
N ASP A 827 1.39 30.21 -10.87
CA ASP A 827 2.21 30.44 -12.06
C ASP A 827 1.99 29.28 -13.05
N LEU A 828 1.22 29.52 -14.10
CA LEU A 828 0.96 28.53 -15.14
C LEU A 828 2.17 28.30 -16.05
N GLU A 829 3.05 29.30 -16.20
CA GLU A 829 4.25 29.17 -17.04
C GLU A 829 5.25 28.21 -16.41
N LYS A 830 5.36 28.20 -15.08
CA LYS A 830 6.12 27.15 -14.36
C LYS A 830 5.61 25.74 -14.65
N ILE A 831 4.29 25.55 -14.70
CA ILE A 831 3.68 24.24 -15.00
C ILE A 831 4.02 23.85 -16.44
N LYS A 832 3.82 24.75 -17.40
CA LYS A 832 4.12 24.51 -18.84
C LYS A 832 5.58 24.13 -19.07
N ARG A 833 6.52 24.86 -18.48
CA ARG A 833 7.97 24.62 -18.63
C ARG A 833 8.41 23.23 -18.19
N HIS A 834 7.72 22.64 -17.22
CA HIS A 834 8.04 21.32 -16.66
C HIS A 834 7.05 20.23 -17.06
N TRP A 835 6.11 20.49 -17.98
CA TRP A 835 5.01 19.56 -18.27
C TRP A 835 5.50 18.19 -18.76
N SER A 836 6.49 18.14 -19.64
CA SER A 836 7.08 16.87 -20.12
C SER A 836 7.65 16.04 -18.97
N ASP A 837 8.32 16.67 -18.01
CA ASP A 837 8.88 16.00 -16.84
C ASP A 837 7.78 15.53 -15.89
N ILE A 838 6.71 16.33 -15.74
CA ILE A 838 5.52 15.96 -14.97
C ILE A 838 4.89 14.70 -15.56
N LEU A 839 4.65 14.66 -16.89
CA LEU A 839 4.09 13.50 -17.57
C LEU A 839 4.97 12.25 -17.36
N ARG A 840 6.30 12.39 -17.52
CA ARG A 840 7.24 11.28 -17.31
C ARG A 840 7.16 10.73 -15.88
N VAL A 841 7.07 11.59 -14.87
CA VAL A 841 6.89 11.19 -13.46
C VAL A 841 5.55 10.50 -13.25
N VAL A 842 4.45 11.09 -13.72
CA VAL A 842 3.09 10.58 -13.51
C VAL A 842 2.91 9.22 -14.17
N VAL A 843 3.35 9.07 -15.42
CA VAL A 843 3.29 7.79 -16.14
C VAL A 843 4.18 6.75 -15.47
N SER A 844 5.39 7.11 -15.00
CA SER A 844 6.25 6.15 -14.29
C SER A 844 5.62 5.65 -12.98
N ILE A 845 4.84 6.50 -12.27
CA ILE A 845 4.07 6.08 -11.10
C ILE A 845 2.90 5.18 -11.53
N TYR A 846 2.15 5.62 -12.54
CA TYR A 846 0.96 4.93 -13.04
C TYR A 846 1.29 3.52 -13.55
N THR A 847 2.42 3.33 -14.25
CA THR A 847 2.88 2.02 -14.73
C THR A 847 3.59 1.19 -13.66
N GLY A 848 3.80 1.73 -12.45
CA GLY A 848 4.45 1.04 -11.34
C GLY A 848 5.97 0.90 -11.45
N GLU A 849 6.62 1.61 -12.38
CA GLU A 849 8.08 1.62 -12.52
C GLU A 849 8.78 2.31 -11.34
N ILE A 850 8.13 3.31 -10.76
CA ILE A 850 8.58 4.01 -9.55
C ILE A 850 7.45 4.14 -8.53
N ARG A 851 7.77 4.04 -7.24
CA ARG A 851 6.80 4.30 -6.16
C ARG A 851 6.60 5.80 -5.99
N ALA A 852 5.37 6.23 -5.72
CA ALA A 852 5.07 7.64 -5.43
C ALA A 852 5.86 8.14 -4.22
N TYR A 853 6.10 7.29 -3.23
CA TYR A 853 6.97 7.61 -2.09
C TYR A 853 8.40 8.01 -2.50
N ASP A 854 9.01 7.31 -3.46
CA ASP A 854 10.38 7.59 -3.89
C ASP A 854 10.43 8.89 -4.73
N VAL A 855 9.40 9.11 -5.56
CA VAL A 855 9.20 10.38 -6.28
C VAL A 855 9.10 11.56 -5.32
N MET A 856 8.31 11.44 -4.25
CA MET A 856 8.14 12.51 -3.28
C MET A 856 9.46 12.92 -2.62
N ARG A 857 10.36 11.96 -2.35
CA ARG A 857 11.71 12.26 -1.84
C ARG A 857 12.61 12.92 -2.89
N MET A 858 12.41 12.61 -4.17
CA MET A 858 13.14 13.21 -5.28
C MET A 858 12.73 14.68 -5.50
N ILE A 859 11.43 14.99 -5.36
CA ILE A 859 10.88 16.33 -5.65
C ILE A 859 10.76 17.23 -4.41
N GLN A 860 11.13 16.75 -3.22
CA GLN A 860 11.19 17.54 -1.98
C GLN A 860 12.55 17.41 -1.28
N ARG A 861 13.16 18.55 -0.95
CA ARG A 861 14.43 18.69 -0.21
C ARG A 861 14.18 19.31 1.17
N ASP A 862 14.24 18.49 2.21
CA ASP A 862 13.98 18.91 3.61
C ASP A 862 12.66 19.66 3.80
N GLY A 863 11.62 19.23 3.07
CA GLY A 863 10.30 19.86 3.07
C GLY A 863 10.10 20.99 2.06
N ASN A 864 11.17 21.43 1.37
CA ASN A 864 11.08 22.42 0.30
C ASN A 864 11.01 21.75 -1.07
N PRO A 865 10.05 22.10 -1.94
CA PRO A 865 9.94 21.52 -3.28
C PRO A 865 11.14 21.89 -4.18
N THR A 866 11.55 20.98 -5.06
CA THR A 866 12.45 21.27 -6.19
C THR A 866 11.72 22.06 -7.27
N PRO A 867 12.35 22.60 -8.34
CA PRO A 867 11.61 23.27 -9.42
C PRO A 867 10.49 22.42 -10.03
N LEU A 868 10.74 21.11 -10.25
CA LEU A 868 9.72 20.16 -10.67
C LEU A 868 8.63 19.96 -9.60
N GLY A 869 9.03 19.80 -8.33
CA GLY A 869 8.10 19.73 -7.21
C GLY A 869 7.24 20.98 -7.05
N GLU A 870 7.80 22.17 -7.33
CA GLU A 870 7.09 23.44 -7.34
C GLU A 870 6.09 23.50 -8.48
N ALA A 871 6.45 23.03 -9.67
CA ALA A 871 5.53 22.96 -10.81
C ALA A 871 4.31 22.06 -10.48
N ILE A 872 4.56 20.87 -9.91
CA ILE A 872 3.49 19.97 -9.46
C ILE A 872 2.68 20.61 -8.32
N ALA A 873 3.32 21.32 -7.39
CA ALA A 873 2.63 22.07 -6.34
C ALA A 873 1.74 23.20 -6.90
N HIS A 874 2.21 23.93 -7.92
CA HIS A 874 1.42 24.95 -8.61
C HIS A 874 0.19 24.36 -9.27
N TYR A 875 0.33 23.20 -9.92
CA TYR A 875 -0.81 22.44 -10.45
C TYR A 875 -1.79 22.02 -9.34
N GLY A 876 -1.27 21.45 -8.24
CA GLY A 876 -2.09 21.02 -7.11
C GLY A 876 -2.79 22.14 -6.35
N ARG A 877 -2.22 23.36 -6.31
CA ARG A 877 -2.84 24.56 -5.69
C ARG A 877 -4.18 24.93 -6.33
N ILE A 878 -4.38 24.62 -7.61
CA ILE A 878 -5.65 24.80 -8.32
C ILE A 878 -6.71 23.96 -7.63
N PHE A 879 -6.51 22.64 -7.58
CA PHE A 879 -7.47 21.69 -7.04
C PHE A 879 -7.63 21.80 -5.53
N LYS A 880 -6.57 22.15 -4.81
CA LYS A 880 -6.64 22.48 -3.39
C LYS A 880 -7.57 23.67 -3.13
N THR A 881 -7.45 24.74 -3.94
CA THR A 881 -8.32 25.90 -3.76
C THR A 881 -9.76 25.54 -4.11
N LEU A 882 -9.98 24.85 -5.23
CA LEU A 882 -11.31 24.33 -5.59
C LEU A 882 -11.92 23.49 -4.47
N HIS A 883 -11.14 22.56 -3.92
CA HIS A 883 -11.54 21.72 -2.80
C HIS A 883 -11.97 22.54 -1.58
N ILE A 884 -11.19 23.54 -1.17
CA ILE A 884 -11.53 24.41 -0.03
C ILE A 884 -12.81 25.22 -0.31
N LEU A 885 -12.96 25.74 -1.52
CA LEU A 885 -14.14 26.53 -1.92
C LEU A 885 -15.41 25.67 -1.89
N THR A 886 -15.38 24.50 -2.53
CA THR A 886 -16.49 23.54 -2.49
C THR A 886 -16.77 23.08 -1.07
N TYR A 887 -15.74 22.79 -0.27
CA TYR A 887 -15.90 22.44 1.15
C TYR A 887 -16.58 23.56 1.93
N ALA A 888 -16.31 24.83 1.62
CA ALA A 888 -16.91 25.95 2.33
C ALA A 888 -18.41 26.09 2.03
N VAL A 889 -18.82 25.99 0.75
CA VAL A 889 -20.20 26.31 0.34
C VAL A 889 -21.14 25.10 0.24
N GLU A 890 -20.62 23.89 0.01
CA GLU A 890 -21.44 22.70 -0.19
C GLU A 890 -21.48 21.84 1.10
N GLU A 891 -22.58 21.91 1.84
CA GLU A 891 -22.80 21.07 3.03
C GLU A 891 -22.79 19.56 2.71
N PRO A 892 -23.47 19.06 1.65
CA PRO A 892 -23.46 17.63 1.32
C PRO A 892 -22.05 17.10 1.09
N TYR A 893 -21.23 17.86 0.36
CA TYR A 893 -19.83 17.53 0.09
C TYR A 893 -19.01 17.34 1.38
N ARG A 894 -19.22 18.19 2.39
CA ARG A 894 -18.58 18.03 3.71
C ARG A 894 -19.10 16.82 4.47
N ARG A 895 -20.40 16.56 4.40
CA ARG A 895 -21.03 15.41 5.06
C ARG A 895 -20.52 14.10 4.48
N ASP A 896 -20.35 14.00 3.16
CA ASP A 896 -19.80 12.81 2.50
C ASP A 896 -18.38 12.51 3.00
N ILE A 897 -17.50 13.52 3.03
CA ILE A 897 -16.14 13.38 3.56
C ILE A 897 -16.18 12.89 5.02
N LYS A 898 -17.07 13.45 5.84
CA LYS A 898 -17.23 13.03 7.24
C LYS A 898 -17.78 11.61 7.35
N GLY A 899 -18.71 11.22 6.49
CA GLY A 899 -19.32 9.89 6.45
C GLY A 899 -18.27 8.79 6.22
N VAL A 900 -17.44 8.94 5.18
CA VAL A 900 -16.38 7.95 4.89
C VAL A 900 -15.32 7.93 6.00
N ARG A 901 -15.01 9.07 6.63
CA ARG A 901 -14.12 9.08 7.81
C ARG A 901 -14.71 8.34 9.00
N ASN A 902 -15.99 8.54 9.32
CA ASN A 902 -16.67 7.82 10.39
C ASN A 902 -16.69 6.30 10.12
N LEU A 903 -16.83 5.90 8.85
CA LEU A 903 -16.74 4.50 8.42
C LEU A 903 -15.34 3.93 8.72
N GLN A 904 -14.28 4.70 8.42
CA GLN A 904 -12.90 4.29 8.69
C GLN A 904 -12.60 4.16 10.19
N GLU A 905 -13.06 5.12 11.00
CA GLU A 905 -12.95 5.08 12.47
C GLU A 905 -13.69 3.86 13.04
N SER A 906 -14.87 3.55 12.49
CA SER A 906 -15.65 2.37 12.89
C SER A 906 -14.93 1.05 12.57
N ARG A 907 -14.27 0.95 11.41
CA ARG A 907 -13.44 -0.21 11.07
C ARG A 907 -12.23 -0.34 11.98
N HIS A 908 -11.57 0.78 12.34
CA HIS A 908 -10.45 0.76 13.29
C HIS A 908 -10.91 0.31 14.69
N ALA A 909 -12.12 0.71 15.11
CA ALA A 909 -12.70 0.23 16.37
C ALA A 909 -12.97 -1.29 16.34
N LEU A 910 -13.48 -1.82 15.22
CA LEU A 910 -13.61 -3.26 15.01
C LEU A 910 -12.25 -3.98 15.05
N ALA A 911 -11.25 -3.43 14.35
CA ALA A 911 -9.89 -3.94 14.35
C ALA A 911 -9.29 -3.97 15.77
N GLY A 912 -9.52 -2.92 16.58
CA GLY A 912 -9.11 -2.86 17.97
C GLY A 912 -9.78 -3.93 18.86
N LYS A 913 -11.07 -4.25 18.62
CA LYS A 913 -11.76 -5.34 19.32
C LYS A 913 -11.18 -6.71 18.96
N ILE A 914 -10.90 -6.94 17.67
CA ILE A 914 -10.34 -8.22 17.19
C ILE A 914 -8.88 -8.36 17.66
N PHE A 915 -8.04 -7.35 17.43
CA PHE A 915 -6.61 -7.35 17.78
C PHE A 915 -6.36 -7.01 19.26
N HIS A 916 -6.89 -7.82 20.18
CA HIS A 916 -6.84 -7.54 21.62
C HIS A 916 -5.72 -8.28 22.35
N GLY A 917 -5.27 -9.44 21.83
CA GLY A 917 -4.22 -10.25 22.44
C GLY A 917 -2.95 -9.44 22.72
N ARG A 918 -2.22 -9.80 23.79
CA ARG A 918 -0.99 -9.11 24.22
C ARG A 918 -1.17 -7.57 24.35
N LYS A 919 -2.33 -7.13 24.85
CA LYS A 919 -2.68 -5.71 25.02
C LYS A 919 -2.69 -4.91 23.70
N GLY A 920 -2.92 -5.58 22.57
CA GLY A 920 -2.83 -4.96 21.24
C GLY A 920 -1.40 -4.61 20.80
N GLU A 921 -0.36 -5.07 21.51
CA GLU A 921 1.04 -4.83 21.16
C GLU A 921 1.57 -5.90 20.19
N MET A 922 2.31 -5.49 19.17
CA MET A 922 2.82 -6.38 18.14
C MET A 922 4.28 -6.81 18.42
N TYR A 923 4.53 -8.12 18.51
CA TYR A 923 5.84 -8.69 18.86
C TYR A 923 6.66 -9.17 17.65
N GLN A 924 6.36 -8.65 16.46
CA GLN A 924 7.07 -8.98 15.23
C GLN A 924 8.33 -8.12 15.07
N ARG A 925 9.50 -8.75 14.91
CA ARG A 925 10.78 -8.04 14.76
C ARG A 925 11.05 -7.60 13.33
N TYR A 926 10.52 -8.33 12.36
CA TYR A 926 10.85 -8.19 10.94
C TYR A 926 9.66 -7.63 10.16
N TYR A 927 9.94 -6.78 9.17
CA TYR A 927 8.94 -6.14 8.32
C TYR A 927 7.92 -7.15 7.76
N LYS A 928 8.40 -8.27 7.21
CA LYS A 928 7.53 -9.33 6.69
C LYS A 928 6.59 -9.92 7.77
N GLY A 929 7.09 -10.19 8.97
CA GLY A 929 6.24 -10.70 10.04
C GLY A 929 5.16 -9.69 10.46
N MET A 930 5.45 -8.39 10.36
CA MET A 930 4.47 -7.33 10.58
C MET A 930 3.42 -7.30 9.45
N GLU A 931 3.85 -7.40 8.18
CA GLU A 931 2.94 -7.48 7.03
C GLU A 931 2.06 -8.73 7.08
N ASP A 932 2.62 -9.89 7.41
CA ASP A 932 1.85 -11.14 7.48
C ASP A 932 0.79 -11.06 8.59
N GLN A 933 1.16 -10.56 9.78
CA GLN A 933 0.21 -10.45 10.89
C GLN A 933 -0.89 -9.41 10.64
N LEU A 934 -0.54 -8.24 10.11
CA LEU A 934 -1.50 -7.17 9.83
C LEU A 934 -2.32 -7.44 8.56
N GLY A 935 -1.76 -8.17 7.60
CA GLY A 935 -2.48 -8.70 6.44
C GLY A 935 -3.55 -9.71 6.85
N ALA A 936 -3.23 -10.63 7.77
CA ALA A 936 -4.23 -11.53 8.36
C ALA A 936 -5.34 -10.76 9.09
N LEU A 937 -5.00 -9.73 9.87
CA LEU A 937 -6.01 -8.85 10.50
C LEU A 937 -6.91 -8.18 9.44
N GLY A 938 -6.33 -7.61 8.39
CA GLY A 938 -7.08 -6.98 7.29
C GLY A 938 -8.04 -7.92 6.59
N LEU A 939 -7.58 -9.14 6.31
CA LEU A 939 -8.39 -10.20 5.69
C LEU A 939 -9.54 -10.63 6.62
N VAL A 940 -9.27 -10.89 7.90
CA VAL A 940 -10.32 -11.25 8.88
C VAL A 940 -11.35 -10.13 9.04
N LEU A 941 -10.93 -8.87 9.00
CA LEU A 941 -11.85 -7.73 8.99
C LEU A 941 -12.78 -7.74 7.76
N ASN A 942 -12.26 -8.09 6.58
CA ASN A 942 -13.06 -8.22 5.38
C ASN A 942 -14.04 -9.40 5.49
N CYS A 943 -13.63 -10.55 6.05
CA CYS A 943 -14.53 -11.66 6.33
C CYS A 943 -15.68 -11.27 7.26
N VAL A 944 -15.38 -10.56 8.37
CA VAL A 944 -16.39 -10.05 9.31
C VAL A 944 -17.32 -9.06 8.62
N THR A 945 -16.78 -8.16 7.80
CA THR A 945 -17.56 -7.17 7.06
C THR A 945 -18.51 -7.84 6.07
N LEU A 946 -18.02 -8.82 5.30
CA LEU A 946 -18.84 -9.60 4.35
C LEU A 946 -19.95 -10.37 5.08
N TRP A 947 -19.61 -11.08 6.15
CA TRP A 947 -20.58 -11.85 6.93
C TRP A 947 -21.67 -10.95 7.53
N ASN A 948 -21.27 -9.84 8.16
CA ASN A 948 -22.22 -8.85 8.68
C ASN A 948 -23.11 -8.29 7.58
N THR A 949 -22.53 -7.88 6.46
CA THR A 949 -23.27 -7.32 5.33
C THR A 949 -24.31 -8.32 4.83
N PHE A 950 -23.93 -9.59 4.69
CA PHE A 950 -24.82 -10.65 4.24
C PHE A 950 -26.01 -10.89 5.19
N TYR A 951 -25.76 -11.05 6.50
CA TYR A 951 -26.84 -11.29 7.46
C TYR A 951 -27.70 -10.05 7.73
N MET A 952 -27.13 -8.85 7.62
CA MET A 952 -27.90 -7.61 7.67
C MET A 952 -28.82 -7.50 6.46
N ASP A 953 -28.35 -7.83 5.25
CA ASP A 953 -29.18 -7.85 4.04
C ASP A 953 -30.36 -8.82 4.18
N ARG A 954 -30.11 -10.02 4.71
CA ARG A 954 -31.18 -10.98 5.02
C ARG A 954 -32.17 -10.48 6.07
N ALA A 955 -31.68 -9.79 7.10
CA ALA A 955 -32.56 -9.21 8.12
C ALA A 955 -33.45 -8.12 7.52
N LEU A 956 -32.90 -7.30 6.62
CA LEU A 956 -33.67 -6.31 5.87
C LEU A 956 -34.71 -6.97 4.95
N ASP A 957 -34.35 -8.03 4.24
CA ASP A 957 -35.29 -8.80 3.41
C ASP A 957 -36.42 -9.41 4.23
N GLN A 958 -36.12 -9.97 5.40
CA GLN A 958 -37.14 -10.52 6.30
C GLN A 958 -38.06 -9.41 6.84
N LEU A 959 -37.52 -8.29 7.31
CA LEU A 959 -38.30 -7.14 7.75
C LEU A 959 -39.20 -6.61 6.63
N LYS A 960 -38.69 -6.56 5.39
CA LYS A 960 -39.47 -6.20 4.20
C LYS A 960 -40.61 -7.18 3.93
N ALA A 961 -40.36 -8.48 4.05
CA ALA A 961 -41.37 -9.52 3.90
C ALA A 961 -42.45 -9.47 5.00
N GLU A 962 -42.08 -9.05 6.21
CA GLU A 962 -42.97 -8.80 7.34
C GLU A 962 -43.69 -7.44 7.26
N ALA A 963 -43.56 -6.72 6.14
CA ALA A 963 -44.14 -5.40 5.90
C ALA A 963 -43.69 -4.31 6.90
N TYR A 964 -42.50 -4.46 7.49
CA TYR A 964 -41.87 -3.40 8.28
C TYR A 964 -41.53 -2.19 7.37
N PRO A 965 -41.80 -0.95 7.80
CA PRO A 965 -41.54 0.24 7.01
C PRO A 965 -40.03 0.52 6.92
N LEU A 966 -39.39 0.06 5.83
CA LEU A 966 -37.99 0.33 5.54
C LEU A 966 -37.84 1.61 4.70
N ALA A 967 -37.24 2.63 5.28
CA ALA A 967 -36.79 3.81 4.54
C ALA A 967 -35.37 3.58 4.00
N GLU A 968 -35.14 3.83 2.71
CA GLU A 968 -33.82 3.66 2.07
C GLU A 968 -32.75 4.53 2.75
N GLU A 969 -33.12 5.74 3.19
CA GLU A 969 -32.25 6.66 3.93
C GLU A 969 -31.78 6.09 5.28
N ASP A 970 -32.63 5.31 5.95
CA ASP A 970 -32.29 4.69 7.23
C ASP A 970 -31.37 3.47 7.01
N VAL A 971 -31.61 2.69 5.95
CA VAL A 971 -30.76 1.55 5.56
C VAL A 971 -29.33 2.02 5.23
N ALA A 972 -29.19 3.10 4.46
CA ALA A 972 -27.89 3.69 4.11
C ALA A 972 -27.10 4.21 5.33
N ARG A 973 -27.75 4.38 6.49
CA ARG A 973 -27.14 4.85 7.75
C ARG A 973 -26.82 3.72 8.74
N LEU A 974 -27.04 2.46 8.36
CA LEU A 974 -26.58 1.30 9.14
C LEU A 974 -25.06 1.10 8.97
N SER A 975 -24.44 0.34 9.87
CA SER A 975 -23.00 0.07 9.84
C SER A 975 -22.72 -1.41 9.63
N PRO A 976 -21.83 -1.79 8.69
CA PRO A 976 -21.42 -3.19 8.53
C PRO A 976 -20.40 -3.65 9.60
N PHE A 977 -20.01 -2.79 10.55
CA PHE A 977 -18.98 -3.08 11.57
C PHE A 977 -19.55 -3.40 12.95
N VAL A 978 -20.80 -3.86 13.00
CA VAL A 978 -21.43 -4.38 14.22
C VAL A 978 -20.63 -5.57 14.74
N ARG A 979 -20.43 -5.61 16.07
CA ARG A 979 -19.49 -6.57 16.68
C ARG A 979 -19.95 -7.20 17.98
N GLN A 980 -21.14 -6.87 18.48
CA GLN A 980 -21.64 -7.40 19.76
C GLN A 980 -21.97 -8.89 19.67
N HIS A 981 -22.51 -9.35 18.54
CA HIS A 981 -22.87 -10.74 18.28
C HIS A 981 -21.66 -11.66 17.97
N ILE A 982 -20.45 -11.10 17.84
CA ILE A 982 -19.23 -11.84 17.50
C ILE A 982 -18.41 -12.08 18.77
N ASN A 983 -18.23 -13.34 19.11
CA ASN A 983 -17.33 -13.75 20.18
C ASN A 983 -15.88 -13.81 19.67
N VAL A 984 -14.99 -13.07 20.36
CA VAL A 984 -13.56 -12.99 20.08
C VAL A 984 -12.70 -13.35 21.30
N ILE A 985 -13.33 -13.76 22.41
CA ILE A 985 -12.67 -14.03 23.71
C ILE A 985 -13.07 -15.43 24.19
N GLY A 986 -12.16 -16.12 24.89
CA GLY A 986 -12.47 -17.38 25.54
C GLY A 986 -12.13 -18.59 24.66
N THR A 987 -13.06 -19.54 24.55
CA THR A 987 -12.86 -20.79 23.81
C THR A 987 -13.19 -20.62 22.33
N TYR A 988 -12.37 -21.20 21.45
CA TYR A 988 -12.53 -21.08 20.00
C TYR A 988 -13.03 -22.40 19.39
N SER A 989 -14.24 -22.38 18.86
CA SER A 989 -14.80 -23.50 18.08
C SER A 989 -14.31 -23.44 16.62
N PHE A 990 -13.92 -24.60 16.09
CA PHE A 990 -13.56 -24.81 14.68
C PHE A 990 -14.45 -25.86 14.01
N ALA A 991 -15.63 -26.09 14.58
CA ALA A 991 -16.62 -26.93 13.93
C ALA A 991 -17.19 -26.17 12.72
N GLN A 992 -17.44 -26.89 11.62
CA GLN A 992 -18.29 -26.32 10.58
C GLN A 992 -19.69 -26.11 11.19
N PRO A 993 -20.29 -24.92 11.00
CA PRO A 993 -21.62 -24.68 11.51
C PRO A 993 -22.63 -25.58 10.80
N ASP A 994 -23.56 -26.17 11.55
CA ASP A 994 -24.74 -26.82 10.97
C ASP A 994 -25.70 -25.72 10.51
N LEU A 995 -25.67 -25.42 9.21
CA LEU A 995 -26.46 -24.36 8.59
C LEU A 995 -27.86 -24.82 8.15
N GLY A 996 -28.21 -26.09 8.42
CA GLY A 996 -29.46 -26.67 7.98
C GLY A 996 -29.65 -26.69 6.45
N PRO A 997 -30.86 -27.02 5.96
CA PRO A 997 -31.14 -27.18 4.53
C PRO A 997 -31.09 -25.86 3.73
N ALA A 998 -31.21 -24.71 4.41
CA ALA A 998 -31.15 -23.39 3.77
C ALA A 998 -29.71 -22.90 3.53
N GLY A 999 -28.70 -23.58 4.09
CA GLY A 999 -27.30 -23.20 3.94
C GLY A 999 -26.93 -21.85 4.59
N VAL A 1000 -27.75 -21.37 5.53
CA VAL A 1000 -27.54 -20.12 6.28
C VAL A 1000 -28.03 -20.27 7.72
N ARG A 1001 -27.45 -19.51 8.65
CA ARG A 1001 -27.93 -19.46 10.04
C ARG A 1001 -29.32 -18.83 10.10
N GLN A 1002 -30.15 -19.33 11.01
CA GLN A 1002 -31.45 -18.74 11.29
C GLN A 1002 -31.27 -17.37 11.97
N LEU A 1003 -32.01 -16.37 11.49
CA LEU A 1003 -32.07 -15.06 12.14
C LEU A 1003 -32.79 -15.18 13.49
N ARG A 1004 -32.33 -14.43 14.47
CA ARG A 1004 -32.95 -14.38 15.79
C ARG A 1004 -34.25 -13.57 15.72
N ASN A 1005 -35.17 -13.86 16.64
CA ASN A 1005 -36.37 -13.07 16.79
C ASN A 1005 -36.03 -11.71 17.45
N PRO A 1006 -36.30 -10.57 16.80
CA PRO A 1006 -35.98 -9.26 17.37
C PRO A 1006 -36.86 -8.87 18.57
N ASP A 1007 -38.00 -9.54 18.76
CA ASP A 1007 -38.94 -9.25 19.85
C ASP A 1007 -38.76 -10.18 21.07
N GLU A 1008 -37.81 -11.13 21.01
CA GLU A 1008 -37.44 -11.95 22.18
C GLU A 1008 -36.53 -11.17 23.14
N PRO A 1009 -36.74 -11.28 24.47
CA PRO A 1009 -35.88 -10.63 25.45
C PRO A 1009 -34.45 -11.21 25.40
N ASP A 1010 -33.44 -10.32 25.36
CA ASP A 1010 -32.03 -10.72 25.42
C ASP A 1010 -31.69 -11.10 26.87
N TRP A 1011 -31.47 -12.38 27.14
CA TRP A 1011 -31.25 -12.95 28.49
C TRP A 1011 -29.96 -12.47 29.20
N GLU A 1012 -29.17 -11.59 28.58
CA GLU A 1012 -27.87 -11.11 29.08
C GLU A 1012 -27.86 -9.63 29.48
N ASP A 1013 -28.93 -8.85 29.26
CA ASP A 1013 -29.02 -7.49 29.80
C ASP A 1013 -29.10 -7.46 31.35
N ASP A 1014 -29.29 -8.62 31.99
CA ASP A 1014 -29.29 -8.79 33.46
C ASP A 1014 -27.90 -9.08 34.09
N ILE A 1015 -26.81 -9.13 33.31
CA ILE A 1015 -25.45 -9.41 33.84
C ILE A 1015 -24.37 -8.43 33.32
N LEU A 1016 -24.66 -7.13 33.29
CA LEU A 1016 -23.63 -6.07 33.15
C LEU A 1016 -23.62 -5.09 34.33
#